data_AF-A0A427YXD1-F1
#
_entry.id   AF-A0A427YXD1-F1
#
_cell.length_a   1.000
_cell.length_b   1.000
_cell.length_c   1.000
_cell.angle_alpha   90.00
_cell.angle_beta   90.00
_cell.angle_gamma   90.00
#
_symmetry.space_group_name_H-M   'P 1'
#
loop_
_entity.id
_entity.type
_entity.pdbx_description
1 polymer ?
#
loop_
_entity_poly.entity_id
_entity_poly.type
_entity_poly.pdbx_seq_one_letter_code
_entity_poly.pdbx_strand_id
1 'polypeptide(L)'
;MSSDKAQITPAPIEDEKALHEHIDAPALESGHGKRTANHQLDDAARLLAEAGGHVEYSHADGKRVLRMIDFYVCLPMCLTYFIQQMDKSSVSYAAVFNLQTETGLVGTQYSWLSSIVYVAQLVCQPLSSYALIVFPVKYWVIFNFAAWSIVTLCTSAAKNFTGLVIARLFLGMFEATILPSFILITQMWWLRREQSYRTIAYQIANSCAAIIGPLLSYAIGKAVSNGNVLRPYQGIFIFIGAISLAFVPSLIAIERLRENNTGTKTSKWKWEQFWETYKDPKTYMWAGMWFCAACPSGGIGAFGGLITKGFGFDTFTTILMQMPTGGIGIVALLLSIYITNRIKMRWPVLAVVTLFPIAGALGLTQVSHAYPGALMACYYVAYLFSAIQPLLISWCNLNAAGTTKRVVTTATMFGALTVGNIVGPQVYLSKEAPYYHTGLYVDIGCWCVEFILIVSMGFYLRHLNKKQEARRVAMGMPANIKDISIMSVAEAEAYKVELTEMMTRSGFDMSHFNENSFDDMTDWENPNFMYVLRSPSHPGTIRVRIDCYKVGELKLESNIGEISSSMLRWLVPLPATASDDEIRREYETKGVVHIKGVIPRKTVLAMRAKYFEFMDACGVLKEGTSPVEGIFHGNNPRSYTGPGNASGLGNTPESCEYLRLGIEAHKQQWADDFANDENLARMVGRIKPEWKNRVLFKRQLLRSNIPNSEGTATQVHYDQIFLRAAPPTSLTAWVPIGDCGPLSGGLLYLEDSVPVATEIEEGFTKMSTDKGLSDTERMSAFNLNMGHRGMLAADAGAFARNEGGGRNWLVGDYEAGDVVFHHPLMIHASSVNRDPNGVIRLATDLRFANADAPYDERWCKGFFVPGDGL
;
A
#
# COMPACT_ATOMS: atom_id res chain seq x y z
N MET A 1 10.83 -49.94 60.80
CA MET A 1 10.97 -51.14 59.94
C MET A 1 9.57 -51.56 59.51
N SER A 2 9.22 -51.68 58.23
CA SER A 2 10.01 -51.36 57.03
C SER A 2 9.11 -51.03 55.83
N SER A 3 9.59 -50.17 54.93
CA SER A 3 9.49 -50.16 53.44
C SER A 3 8.24 -50.75 52.72
N ASP A 4 7.74 -50.19 51.60
CA ASP A 4 8.41 -49.25 50.67
C ASP A 4 7.45 -48.44 49.75
N LYS A 5 8.02 -47.39 49.13
CA LYS A 5 7.63 -46.52 47.98
C LYS A 5 6.17 -46.57 47.44
N ALA A 6 5.38 -45.50 47.29
CA ALA A 6 5.58 -44.06 46.93
C ALA A 6 5.37 -43.71 45.43
N GLN A 7 4.34 -42.88 45.17
CA GLN A 7 4.14 -42.09 43.93
C GLN A 7 4.54 -40.63 44.20
N ILE A 8 4.76 -39.82 43.15
CA ILE A 8 5.22 -38.41 43.27
C ILE A 8 4.36 -37.47 42.41
N THR A 9 3.79 -36.44 43.03
CA THR A 9 3.43 -35.07 42.53
C THR A 9 2.47 -34.40 43.53
N PRO A 10 2.28 -33.06 43.58
CA PRO A 10 3.08 -31.94 43.03
C PRO A 10 3.45 -30.83 44.08
N ALA A 11 3.99 -29.70 43.56
CA ALA A 11 4.21 -28.30 44.06
C ALA A 11 3.50 -27.75 45.34
N PRO A 12 3.82 -26.53 45.88
CA PRO A 12 4.62 -25.41 45.33
C PRO A 12 5.57 -24.62 46.33
N ILE A 13 6.22 -23.53 45.86
CA ILE A 13 6.42 -22.15 46.44
C ILE A 13 6.67 -22.00 47.97
N GLU A 14 7.64 -21.25 48.55
CA GLU A 14 8.62 -20.18 48.15
C GLU A 14 9.95 -20.41 48.98
N ASP A 15 10.99 -19.58 49.28
CA ASP A 15 11.48 -18.19 49.05
C ASP A 15 13.03 -18.11 49.31
N GLU A 16 13.62 -16.90 49.22
CA GLU A 16 14.91 -16.38 49.74
C GLU A 16 16.26 -16.67 49.03
N LYS A 17 16.74 -15.61 48.35
CA LYS A 17 18.06 -14.92 48.49
C LYS A 17 19.41 -15.70 48.46
N ALA A 18 20.22 -15.24 47.49
CA ALA A 18 21.64 -14.83 47.61
C ALA A 18 22.76 -15.88 47.73
N LEU A 19 23.66 -15.87 46.74
CA LEU A 19 25.12 -15.72 46.96
C LEU A 19 25.87 -15.28 45.68
N HIS A 20 26.61 -14.15 45.78
CA HIS A 20 27.79 -13.68 45.00
C HIS A 20 27.79 -13.74 43.43
N GLU A 21 28.65 -13.03 42.68
CA GLU A 21 29.86 -12.26 43.04
C GLU A 21 30.04 -10.99 42.15
N HIS A 22 30.96 -10.09 42.51
CA HIS A 22 31.26 -8.84 41.78
C HIS A 22 32.29 -9.03 40.64
N ILE A 23 32.06 -8.35 39.50
CA ILE A 23 33.14 -7.88 38.61
C ILE A 23 32.81 -6.44 38.21
N ASP A 24 33.76 -5.51 38.39
CA ASP A 24 33.56 -4.08 38.14
C ASP A 24 33.62 -3.70 36.65
N ALA A 25 32.83 -2.68 36.28
CA ALA A 25 32.98 -1.91 35.05
C ALA A 25 33.03 -0.40 35.40
N PRO A 26 33.84 0.41 34.68
CA PRO A 26 34.24 1.73 35.17
C PRO A 26 33.12 2.77 35.15
N ALA A 27 33.10 3.63 36.17
CA ALA A 27 32.13 4.71 36.31
C ALA A 27 32.33 5.81 35.24
N LEU A 28 31.22 6.22 34.62
CA LEU A 28 31.14 7.43 33.79
C LEU A 28 30.89 8.66 34.68
N GLU A 29 31.63 9.74 34.44
CA GLU A 29 31.61 10.94 35.27
C GLU A 29 30.26 11.69 35.21
N SER A 30 29.79 12.16 36.37
CA SER A 30 28.51 12.86 36.55
C SER A 30 28.56 14.34 36.15
N GLY A 31 28.87 14.60 34.88
CA GLY A 31 28.88 15.93 34.28
C GLY A 31 27.54 16.66 34.45
N HIS A 32 27.56 17.85 35.04
CA HIS A 32 26.38 18.69 35.27
C HIS A 32 25.82 19.29 33.96
N GLY A 33 25.11 18.47 33.19
CA GLY A 33 24.38 18.88 32.00
C GLY A 33 23.19 19.80 32.31
N LYS A 34 23.02 20.88 31.53
CA LYS A 34 21.82 21.73 31.60
C LYS A 34 20.59 20.89 31.26
N ARG A 35 19.54 20.95 32.09
CA ARG A 35 18.25 20.27 31.86
C ARG A 35 17.57 20.75 30.58
N THR A 36 17.82 20.08 29.45
CA THR A 36 17.07 20.23 28.20
C THR A 36 15.82 19.37 28.23
N ALA A 37 14.66 19.95 27.91
CA ALA A 37 13.34 19.42 28.29
C ALA A 37 12.82 18.17 27.53
N ASN A 38 13.68 17.45 26.78
CA ASN A 38 13.27 16.36 25.89
C ASN A 38 14.14 15.09 26.04
N HIS A 39 13.94 14.34 27.13
CA HIS A 39 14.53 13.01 27.35
C HIS A 39 13.73 11.84 26.73
N GLN A 40 12.55 12.10 26.15
CA GLN A 40 11.53 11.06 25.84
C GLN A 40 11.94 9.99 24.80
N LEU A 41 13.06 10.18 24.09
CA LEU A 41 13.66 9.15 23.22
C LEU A 41 14.37 8.04 24.01
N ASP A 42 14.96 8.42 25.15
CA ASP A 42 15.77 7.57 26.01
C ASP A 42 14.90 6.47 26.63
N ASP A 43 13.72 6.84 27.17
CA ASP A 43 12.73 5.91 27.70
C ASP A 43 12.16 4.95 26.64
N ALA A 44 11.94 5.41 25.40
CA ALA A 44 11.42 4.54 24.33
C ALA A 44 12.48 3.53 23.84
N ALA A 45 13.74 3.93 23.76
CA ALA A 45 14.86 3.03 23.49
C ALA A 45 15.09 2.05 24.66
N ARG A 46 14.96 2.53 25.91
CA ARG A 46 15.11 1.71 27.11
C ARG A 46 13.98 0.69 27.25
N LEU A 47 12.72 1.06 26.98
CA LEU A 47 11.59 0.13 26.95
C LEU A 47 11.74 -0.94 25.86
N LEU A 48 12.29 -0.59 24.70
CA LEU A 48 12.64 -1.59 23.68
C LEU A 48 13.76 -2.52 24.17
N ALA A 49 14.80 -2.00 24.83
CA ALA A 49 15.87 -2.82 25.40
C ALA A 49 15.38 -3.74 26.54
N GLU A 50 14.55 -3.20 27.45
CA GLU A 50 13.86 -3.94 28.52
C GLU A 50 12.94 -5.05 27.96
N ALA A 51 12.38 -4.86 26.75
CA ALA A 51 11.55 -5.83 26.04
C ALA A 51 12.31 -6.76 25.07
N GLY A 52 13.66 -6.84 25.16
CA GLY A 52 14.46 -7.75 24.31
C GLY A 52 14.74 -7.24 22.88
N GLY A 53 14.59 -5.94 22.63
CA GLY A 53 14.98 -5.24 21.42
C GLY A 53 14.00 -5.35 20.24
N HIS A 54 13.43 -6.54 19.98
CA HIS A 54 12.64 -6.78 18.78
C HIS A 54 11.29 -7.46 19.08
N VAL A 55 10.23 -6.65 19.14
CA VAL A 55 8.85 -7.15 19.32
C VAL A 55 8.25 -7.52 17.96
N GLU A 56 8.16 -8.82 17.66
CA GLU A 56 7.36 -9.28 16.52
C GLU A 56 5.86 -9.11 16.81
N TYR A 57 5.11 -8.57 15.85
CA TYR A 57 3.67 -8.34 15.95
C TYR A 57 2.94 -8.79 14.68
N SER A 58 1.74 -9.34 14.83
CA SER A 58 0.95 -9.81 13.68
C SER A 58 0.53 -8.65 12.78
N HIS A 59 0.41 -8.90 11.48
CA HIS A 59 -0.16 -7.93 10.54
C HIS A 59 -1.63 -7.57 10.91
N ALA A 60 -2.33 -8.44 11.63
CA ALA A 60 -3.64 -8.14 12.22
C ALA A 60 -3.56 -7.06 13.32
N ASP A 61 -2.58 -7.17 14.22
CA ASP A 61 -2.37 -6.21 15.31
C ASP A 61 -1.80 -4.89 14.81
N GLY A 62 -0.91 -4.89 13.82
CA GLY A 62 -0.51 -3.66 13.12
C GLY A 62 -1.70 -2.90 12.53
N LYS A 63 -2.68 -3.61 11.94
CA LYS A 63 -3.95 -3.04 11.46
C LYS A 63 -4.92 -2.65 12.58
N ARG A 64 -4.76 -3.18 13.80
CA ARG A 64 -5.54 -2.79 14.99
C ARG A 64 -4.97 -1.50 15.60
N VAL A 65 -3.66 -1.45 15.83
CA VAL A 65 -2.93 -0.30 16.33
C VAL A 65 -3.07 0.90 15.39
N LEU A 66 -2.90 0.72 14.07
CA LEU A 66 -3.09 1.80 13.09
C LEU A 66 -4.51 2.40 13.16
N ARG A 67 -5.56 1.58 13.28
CA ARG A 67 -6.94 2.07 13.45
C ARG A 67 -7.15 2.82 14.77
N MET A 68 -6.47 2.41 15.85
CA MET A 68 -6.50 3.15 17.11
C MET A 68 -5.78 4.49 17.01
N ILE A 69 -4.61 4.56 16.36
CA ILE A 69 -3.89 5.81 16.11
C ILE A 69 -4.72 6.74 15.21
N ASP A 70 -5.34 6.23 14.14
CA ASP A 70 -6.21 7.00 13.27
C ASP A 70 -7.41 7.60 14.04
N PHE A 71 -8.05 6.80 14.92
CA PHE A 71 -9.22 7.23 15.69
C PHE A 71 -8.87 8.19 16.85
N TYR A 72 -7.76 7.97 17.56
CA TYR A 72 -7.39 8.79 18.71
C TYR A 72 -6.47 9.98 18.39
N VAL A 73 -5.81 10.01 17.22
CA VAL A 73 -4.89 11.09 16.82
C VAL A 73 -5.36 11.79 15.54
N CYS A 74 -5.65 11.07 14.45
CA CYS A 74 -6.04 11.72 13.19
C CYS A 74 -7.42 12.39 13.26
N LEU A 75 -8.40 11.77 13.92
CA LEU A 75 -9.75 12.34 14.04
C LEU A 75 -9.75 13.69 14.81
N PRO A 76 -9.11 13.83 16.00
CA PRO A 76 -8.92 15.15 16.63
C PRO A 76 -8.22 16.17 15.73
N MET A 77 -7.16 15.77 15.01
CA MET A 77 -6.48 16.68 14.06
C MET A 77 -7.43 17.18 12.97
N CYS A 78 -8.26 16.31 12.39
CA CYS A 78 -9.26 16.70 11.40
C CYS A 78 -10.30 17.67 11.99
N LEU A 79 -10.75 17.46 13.24
CA LEU A 79 -11.69 18.35 13.92
C LEU A 79 -11.10 19.74 14.21
N THR A 80 -9.87 19.81 14.69
CA THR A 80 -9.16 21.09 14.87
C THR A 80 -9.00 21.84 13.55
N TYR A 81 -8.63 21.15 12.47
CA TYR A 81 -8.42 21.79 11.15
C TYR A 81 -9.75 22.27 10.51
N PHE A 82 -10.83 21.50 10.69
CA PHE A 82 -12.20 21.91 10.37
C PHE A 82 -12.60 23.20 11.09
N ILE A 83 -12.38 23.27 12.40
CA ILE A 83 -12.64 24.48 13.21
C ILE A 83 -11.76 25.65 12.73
N GLN A 84 -10.47 25.42 12.47
CA GLN A 84 -9.52 26.43 11.98
C GLN A 84 -9.98 27.07 10.65
N GLN A 85 -10.56 26.26 9.75
CA GLN A 85 -11.13 26.78 8.52
C GLN A 85 -12.47 27.52 8.75
N MET A 86 -13.30 27.11 9.72
CA MET A 86 -14.51 27.87 10.10
C MET A 86 -14.15 29.26 10.62
N ASP A 87 -13.17 29.37 11.53
CA ASP A 87 -12.68 30.65 12.06
C ASP A 87 -12.14 31.57 10.97
N LYS A 88 -11.30 31.04 10.07
CA LYS A 88 -10.82 31.79 8.89
C LYS A 88 -11.94 32.27 7.98
N SER A 89 -13.00 31.47 7.82
CA SER A 89 -14.12 31.81 6.93
C SER A 89 -15.13 32.76 7.59
N SER A 90 -15.14 32.86 8.93
CA SER A 90 -16.07 33.69 9.70
C SER A 90 -16.09 35.17 9.30
N VAL A 91 -14.97 35.72 8.81
CA VAL A 91 -14.88 37.10 8.28
C VAL A 91 -15.76 37.31 7.06
N SER A 92 -15.75 36.33 6.15
CA SER A 92 -16.45 36.36 4.87
C SER A 92 -17.95 36.18 5.11
N TYR A 93 -18.32 35.26 6.02
CA TYR A 93 -19.70 35.07 6.47
C TYR A 93 -20.23 36.33 7.18
N ALA A 94 -19.46 36.92 8.10
CA ALA A 94 -19.82 38.17 8.78
C ALA A 94 -19.98 39.36 7.81
N ALA A 95 -19.17 39.43 6.75
CA ALA A 95 -19.27 40.48 5.73
C ALA A 95 -20.55 40.38 4.89
N VAL A 96 -21.03 39.16 4.59
CA VAL A 96 -22.37 38.94 4.02
C VAL A 96 -23.43 39.54 4.94
N PHE A 97 -23.32 39.33 6.27
CA PHE A 97 -24.17 39.92 7.29
C PHE A 97 -23.78 41.36 7.72
N ASN A 98 -23.35 42.21 6.77
CA ASN A 98 -23.19 43.66 6.92
C ASN A 98 -22.16 44.12 7.98
N LEU A 99 -21.17 43.30 8.35
CA LEU A 99 -20.09 43.66 9.29
C LEU A 99 -19.45 45.04 9.01
N GLN A 100 -19.22 45.37 7.74
CA GLN A 100 -18.56 46.61 7.32
C GLN A 100 -19.35 47.86 7.73
N THR A 101 -20.67 47.88 7.51
CA THR A 101 -21.53 49.01 7.89
C THR A 101 -21.80 49.06 9.39
N GLU A 102 -21.89 47.90 10.05
CA GLU A 102 -22.10 47.78 11.51
C GLU A 102 -20.89 48.23 12.35
N THR A 103 -19.67 48.12 11.82
CA THR A 103 -18.42 48.43 12.54
C THR A 103 -17.62 49.59 11.96
N GLY A 104 -18.20 50.31 10.98
CA GLY A 104 -17.64 51.53 10.40
C GLY A 104 -16.36 51.31 9.58
N LEU A 105 -16.24 50.18 8.87
CA LEU A 105 -15.03 49.86 8.10
C LEU A 105 -15.00 50.65 6.78
N VAL A 106 -13.92 51.39 6.56
CA VAL A 106 -13.74 52.30 5.40
C VAL A 106 -12.56 51.88 4.54
N GLY A 107 -12.71 51.95 3.21
CA GLY A 107 -11.63 51.69 2.26
C GLY A 107 -11.04 50.28 2.40
N THR A 108 -9.72 50.18 2.56
CA THR A 108 -8.97 48.91 2.66
C THR A 108 -9.00 48.27 4.05
N GLN A 109 -9.71 48.86 5.03
CA GLN A 109 -9.77 48.30 6.40
C GLN A 109 -10.29 46.86 6.44
N TYR A 110 -11.24 46.50 5.57
CA TYR A 110 -11.71 45.11 5.46
C TYR A 110 -10.62 44.15 4.98
N SER A 111 -9.85 44.53 3.95
CA SER A 111 -8.68 43.77 3.46
C SER A 111 -7.65 43.53 4.57
N TRP A 112 -7.38 44.55 5.40
CA TRP A 112 -6.46 44.46 6.53
C TRP A 112 -6.95 43.52 7.64
N LEU A 113 -8.26 43.41 7.91
CA LEU A 113 -8.82 42.46 8.89
C LEU A 113 -8.62 40.98 8.52
N SER A 114 -8.49 40.68 7.23
CA SER A 114 -8.11 39.35 6.75
C SER A 114 -6.59 39.19 6.69
N SER A 115 -5.88 40.21 6.21
CA SER A 115 -4.41 40.17 6.04
C SER A 115 -3.64 40.07 7.37
N ILE A 116 -4.08 40.76 8.44
CA ILE A 116 -3.32 40.87 9.69
C ILE A 116 -3.15 39.53 10.42
N VAL A 117 -4.08 38.59 10.25
CA VAL A 117 -3.97 37.22 10.78
C VAL A 117 -2.70 36.55 10.23
N TYR A 118 -2.46 36.68 8.92
CA TYR A 118 -1.31 36.10 8.25
C TYR A 118 0.00 36.86 8.51
N VAL A 119 -0.06 38.17 8.78
CA VAL A 119 1.10 38.94 9.29
C VAL A 119 1.53 38.40 10.65
N ALA A 120 0.58 38.19 11.56
CA ALA A 120 0.87 37.61 12.88
C ALA A 120 1.40 36.17 12.76
N GLN A 121 0.85 35.35 11.85
CA GLN A 121 1.36 34.00 11.59
C GLN A 121 2.81 34.02 11.06
N LEU A 122 3.14 34.88 10.09
CA LEU A 122 4.49 34.98 9.52
C LEU A 122 5.56 35.32 10.59
N VAL A 123 5.23 36.18 11.56
CA VAL A 123 6.13 36.56 12.66
C VAL A 123 6.18 35.48 13.76
N CYS A 124 5.04 34.90 14.12
CA CYS A 124 4.94 33.98 15.26
C CYS A 124 5.23 32.51 14.92
N GLN A 125 5.15 32.09 13.65
CA GLN A 125 5.36 30.70 13.24
C GLN A 125 6.79 30.19 13.54
N PRO A 126 7.89 30.94 13.30
CA PRO A 126 9.24 30.51 13.70
C PRO A 126 9.37 30.39 15.22
N LEU A 127 8.81 31.35 15.97
CA LEU A 127 8.83 31.38 17.43
C LEU A 127 8.08 30.18 18.03
N SER A 128 6.90 29.85 17.50
CA SER A 128 6.14 28.66 17.93
C SER A 128 6.79 27.34 17.49
N SER A 129 7.44 27.32 16.31
CA SER A 129 8.20 26.14 15.87
C SER A 129 9.38 25.83 16.79
N TYR A 130 10.02 26.86 17.35
CA TYR A 130 11.02 26.71 18.42
C TYR A 130 10.36 26.33 19.76
N ALA A 131 9.22 26.93 20.11
CA ALA A 131 8.49 26.61 21.34
C ALA A 131 8.07 25.13 21.43
N LEU A 132 7.73 24.50 20.30
CA LEU A 132 7.44 23.06 20.20
C LEU A 132 8.63 22.13 20.54
N ILE A 133 9.86 22.65 20.52
CA ILE A 133 11.09 21.91 20.89
C ILE A 133 11.43 22.12 22.38
N VAL A 134 10.95 23.22 22.97
CA VAL A 134 11.23 23.63 24.36
C VAL A 134 10.12 23.18 25.33
N PHE A 135 8.86 23.23 24.92
CA PHE A 135 7.70 22.87 25.72
C PHE A 135 7.08 21.54 25.25
N PRO A 136 6.50 20.72 26.15
CA PRO A 136 5.86 19.47 25.74
C PRO A 136 4.66 19.74 24.82
N VAL A 137 4.72 19.20 23.60
CA VAL A 137 3.80 19.47 22.48
C VAL A 137 2.33 19.47 22.90
N LYS A 138 1.89 18.49 23.69
CA LYS A 138 0.49 18.37 24.15
C LYS A 138 -0.01 19.59 24.92
N TYR A 139 0.78 20.17 25.81
CA TYR A 139 0.37 21.35 26.58
C TYR A 139 0.44 22.62 25.72
N TRP A 140 1.46 22.74 24.86
CA TRP A 140 1.61 23.89 23.96
C TRP A 140 0.45 23.99 22.95
N VAL A 141 0.07 22.88 22.31
CA VAL A 141 -1.07 22.83 21.37
C VAL A 141 -2.38 23.18 22.07
N ILE A 142 -2.66 22.59 23.24
CA ILE A 142 -3.92 22.83 23.96
C ILE A 142 -4.02 24.28 24.47
N PHE A 143 -2.93 24.85 24.98
CA PHE A 143 -2.87 26.26 25.36
C PHE A 143 -3.20 27.18 24.17
N ASN A 144 -2.54 26.97 23.03
CA ASN A 144 -2.77 27.79 21.83
C ASN A 144 -4.20 27.63 21.30
N PHE A 145 -4.74 26.40 21.27
CA PHE A 145 -6.10 26.12 20.81
C PHE A 145 -7.17 26.77 21.70
N ALA A 146 -7.00 26.71 23.03
CA ALA A 146 -7.89 27.40 23.96
C ALA A 146 -7.76 28.93 23.89
N ALA A 147 -6.54 29.47 23.81
CA ALA A 147 -6.30 30.90 23.70
C ALA A 147 -6.89 31.50 22.41
N TRP A 148 -6.68 30.83 21.27
CA TRP A 148 -7.35 31.16 20.00
C TRP A 148 -8.88 31.15 20.15
N SER A 149 -9.47 30.07 20.69
CA SER A 149 -10.93 29.96 20.88
C SER A 149 -11.51 31.13 21.70
N ILE A 150 -10.82 31.54 22.76
CA ILE A 150 -11.20 32.68 23.61
C ILE A 150 -11.09 34.00 22.82
N VAL A 151 -10.05 34.18 22.00
CA VAL A 151 -9.91 35.37 21.15
C VAL A 151 -11.01 35.45 20.07
N THR A 152 -11.43 34.32 19.51
CA THR A 152 -12.59 34.26 18.59
C THR A 152 -13.89 34.66 19.29
N LEU A 153 -14.13 34.19 20.52
CA LEU A 153 -15.26 34.67 21.35
C LEU A 153 -15.17 36.19 21.58
N CYS A 154 -14.02 36.70 22.01
CA CYS A 154 -13.79 38.13 22.26
C CYS A 154 -13.93 39.01 21.00
N THR A 155 -13.71 38.46 19.80
CA THR A 155 -13.91 39.17 18.52
C THR A 155 -15.34 39.69 18.37
N SER A 156 -16.33 39.01 18.95
CA SER A 156 -17.74 39.44 18.94
C SER A 156 -18.02 40.76 19.70
N ALA A 157 -17.15 41.13 20.65
CA ALA A 157 -17.28 42.36 21.43
C ALA A 157 -16.69 43.59 20.72
N ALA A 158 -15.91 43.41 19.65
CA ALA A 158 -15.27 44.49 18.92
C ALA A 158 -16.27 45.22 18.00
N LYS A 159 -16.45 46.52 18.23
CA LYS A 159 -17.39 47.40 17.51
C LYS A 159 -16.71 48.37 16.54
N ASN A 160 -15.39 48.29 16.38
CA ASN A 160 -14.59 49.19 15.56
C ASN A 160 -13.40 48.45 14.93
N PHE A 161 -12.79 49.08 13.91
CA PHE A 161 -11.60 48.54 13.22
C PHE A 161 -10.49 48.11 14.18
N THR A 162 -10.11 48.97 15.15
CA THR A 162 -9.01 48.72 16.08
C THR A 162 -9.21 47.45 16.92
N GLY A 163 -10.39 47.25 17.50
CA GLY A 163 -10.69 46.05 18.29
C GLY A 163 -10.71 44.78 17.44
N LEU A 164 -11.24 44.86 16.21
CA LEU A 164 -11.23 43.74 15.27
C LEU A 164 -9.79 43.39 14.83
N VAL A 165 -8.93 44.38 14.53
CA VAL A 165 -7.52 44.17 14.17
C VAL A 165 -6.75 43.53 15.32
N ILE A 166 -6.91 44.01 16.55
CA ILE A 166 -6.22 43.47 17.73
C ILE A 166 -6.62 42.01 17.97
N ALA A 167 -7.93 41.70 17.93
CA ALA A 167 -8.40 40.32 18.07
C ALA A 167 -7.83 39.41 16.95
N ARG A 168 -7.75 39.91 15.71
CA ARG A 168 -7.18 39.14 14.58
C ARG A 168 -5.67 38.94 14.64
N LEU A 169 -4.93 39.89 15.21
CA LEU A 169 -3.50 39.74 15.47
C LEU A 169 -3.25 38.65 16.52
N PHE A 170 -4.00 38.64 17.63
CA PHE A 170 -3.89 37.57 18.63
C PHE A 170 -4.37 36.21 18.11
N LEU A 171 -5.43 36.17 17.30
CA LEU A 171 -5.89 34.94 16.64
C LEU A 171 -4.77 34.34 15.78
N GLY A 172 -4.16 35.14 14.90
CA GLY A 172 -3.05 34.68 14.07
C GLY A 172 -1.81 34.25 14.86
N MET A 173 -1.52 34.92 15.98
CA MET A 173 -0.42 34.57 16.88
C MET A 173 -0.57 33.16 17.49
N PHE A 174 -1.76 32.80 17.98
CA PHE A 174 -2.01 31.48 18.57
C PHE A 174 -2.22 30.38 17.49
N GLU A 175 -2.88 30.71 16.38
CA GLU A 175 -3.15 29.77 15.28
C GLU A 175 -1.85 29.30 14.58
N ALA A 176 -0.81 30.14 14.56
CA ALA A 176 0.52 29.85 13.98
C ALA A 176 1.16 28.53 14.48
N THR A 177 0.76 28.08 15.67
CA THR A 177 1.22 26.86 16.32
C THR A 177 0.70 25.57 15.67
N ILE A 178 -0.52 25.58 15.13
CA ILE A 178 -1.27 24.34 14.85
C ILE A 178 -0.63 23.54 13.71
N LEU A 179 -0.31 24.22 12.61
CA LEU A 179 0.20 23.56 11.41
C LEU A 179 1.61 22.93 11.58
N PRO A 180 2.63 23.59 12.18
CA PRO A 180 3.89 22.92 12.50
C PRO A 180 3.70 21.80 13.54
N SER A 181 2.79 21.96 14.51
CA SER A 181 2.44 20.88 15.45
C SER A 181 1.87 19.65 14.73
N PHE A 182 1.01 19.85 13.74
CA PHE A 182 0.37 18.76 13.00
C PHE A 182 1.33 18.07 12.05
N ILE A 183 2.28 18.79 11.45
CA ILE A 183 3.38 18.20 10.68
C ILE A 183 4.26 17.34 11.61
N LEU A 184 4.61 17.85 12.80
CA LEU A 184 5.38 17.10 13.79
C LEU A 184 4.62 15.82 14.20
N ILE A 185 3.39 15.93 14.72
CA ILE A 185 2.53 14.82 15.14
C ILE A 185 2.36 13.78 14.02
N THR A 186 2.18 14.22 12.77
CA THR A 186 2.10 13.32 11.60
C THR A 186 3.38 12.48 11.45
N GLN A 187 4.55 13.05 11.74
CA GLN A 187 5.84 12.36 11.70
C GLN A 187 6.13 11.48 12.93
N MET A 188 5.49 11.72 14.07
CA MET A 188 5.63 10.89 15.28
C MET A 188 4.88 9.56 15.17
N TRP A 189 3.65 9.59 14.64
CA TRP A 189 2.67 8.51 14.81
C TRP A 189 2.44 7.61 13.59
N TRP A 190 2.85 8.02 12.38
CA TRP A 190 2.60 7.25 11.14
C TRP A 190 3.88 7.04 10.33
N LEU A 191 3.98 5.90 9.63
CA LEU A 191 5.10 5.60 8.74
C LEU A 191 5.07 6.52 7.51
N ARG A 192 6.22 6.81 6.90
CA ARG A 192 6.38 7.76 5.76
C ARG A 192 5.35 7.58 4.63
N ARG A 193 4.93 6.34 4.35
CA ARG A 193 3.88 5.99 3.37
C ARG A 193 2.47 6.40 3.81
N GLU A 194 2.14 6.28 5.10
CA GLU A 194 0.83 6.60 5.68
C GLU A 194 0.65 8.11 5.89
N GLN A 195 1.73 8.82 6.23
CA GLN A 195 1.75 10.28 6.44
C GLN A 195 1.06 11.07 5.31
N SER A 196 1.26 10.65 4.05
CA SER A 196 0.62 11.31 2.89
C SER A 196 -0.91 11.21 2.92
N TYR A 197 -1.46 10.04 3.29
CA TYR A 197 -2.90 9.84 3.38
C TYR A 197 -3.53 10.60 4.56
N ARG A 198 -2.80 10.78 5.67
CA ARG A 198 -3.27 11.55 6.84
C ARG A 198 -3.20 13.06 6.61
N THR A 199 -2.17 13.53 5.90
CA THR A 199 -2.09 14.91 5.38
C THR A 199 -3.31 15.23 4.51
N ILE A 200 -3.68 14.31 3.61
CA ILE A 200 -4.89 14.46 2.78
C ILE A 200 -6.16 14.45 3.64
N ALA A 201 -6.25 13.58 4.66
CA ALA A 201 -7.43 13.45 5.51
C ALA A 201 -7.78 14.75 6.27
N TYR A 202 -6.82 15.43 6.90
CA TYR A 202 -7.11 16.72 7.54
C TYR A 202 -7.33 17.86 6.53
N GLN A 203 -6.69 17.83 5.35
CA GLN A 203 -6.99 18.82 4.29
C GLN A 203 -8.43 18.70 3.75
N ILE A 204 -9.04 17.51 3.73
CA ILE A 204 -10.48 17.34 3.40
C ILE A 204 -11.37 18.08 4.41
N ALA A 205 -10.95 18.19 5.67
CA ALA A 205 -11.71 18.85 6.73
C ALA A 205 -11.98 20.35 6.42
N ASN A 206 -11.08 21.02 5.70
CA ASN A 206 -11.31 22.40 5.22
C ASN A 206 -12.49 22.48 4.24
N SER A 207 -12.65 21.47 3.39
CA SER A 207 -13.78 21.42 2.44
C SER A 207 -15.09 21.09 3.15
N CYS A 208 -15.06 20.24 4.20
CA CYS A 208 -16.21 20.03 5.09
C CYS A 208 -16.62 21.33 5.82
N ALA A 209 -15.65 22.14 6.27
CA ALA A 209 -15.89 23.44 6.91
C ALA A 209 -16.55 24.45 5.97
N ALA A 210 -16.27 24.39 4.67
CA ALA A 210 -16.95 25.19 3.64
C ALA A 210 -18.39 24.74 3.35
N ILE A 211 -18.82 23.54 3.78
CA ILE A 211 -20.23 23.11 3.75
C ILE A 211 -20.95 23.55 5.04
N ILE A 212 -20.36 23.27 6.21
CA ILE A 212 -21.02 23.45 7.50
C ILE A 212 -20.96 24.92 7.99
N GLY A 213 -19.86 25.64 7.74
CA GLY A 213 -19.69 27.04 8.14
C GLY A 213 -20.78 27.99 7.59
N PRO A 214 -21.13 27.95 6.30
CA PRO A 214 -22.21 28.77 5.76
C PRO A 214 -23.60 28.33 6.26
N LEU A 215 -23.83 27.02 6.45
CA LEU A 215 -25.08 26.48 7.00
C LEU A 215 -25.34 26.97 8.43
N LEU A 216 -24.31 26.92 9.29
CA LEU A 216 -24.36 27.48 10.64
C LEU A 216 -24.58 29.00 10.61
N SER A 217 -23.88 29.71 9.71
CA SER A 217 -24.03 31.17 9.56
C SER A 217 -25.44 31.57 9.11
N TYR A 218 -26.08 30.78 8.24
CA TYR A 218 -27.51 30.93 7.90
C TYR A 218 -28.41 30.73 9.12
N ALA A 219 -28.22 29.64 9.87
CA ALA A 219 -29.05 29.31 11.02
C ALA A 219 -28.94 30.35 12.14
N ILE A 220 -27.71 30.76 12.49
CA ILE A 220 -27.43 31.82 13.47
C ILE A 220 -27.99 33.15 12.98
N GLY A 221 -27.75 33.52 11.72
CA GLY A 221 -28.27 34.76 11.14
C GLY A 221 -29.80 34.84 11.26
N LYS A 222 -30.50 33.73 10.98
CA LYS A 222 -31.96 33.65 11.08
C LYS A 222 -32.48 33.68 12.52
N ALA A 223 -31.77 33.05 13.46
CA ALA A 223 -32.11 33.09 14.88
C ALA A 223 -31.90 34.48 15.51
N VAL A 224 -30.83 35.18 15.10
CA VAL A 224 -30.44 36.48 15.66
C VAL A 224 -31.15 37.66 14.98
N SER A 225 -31.57 37.54 13.72
CA SER A 225 -32.20 38.64 12.95
C SER A 225 -33.50 39.20 13.56
N ASN A 226 -34.13 38.51 14.51
CA ASN A 226 -35.35 38.95 15.20
C ASN A 226 -35.08 39.64 16.55
N GLY A 227 -33.82 39.73 17.01
CA GLY A 227 -33.45 40.23 18.34
C GLY A 227 -32.59 41.49 18.33
N ASN A 228 -33.04 42.55 19.00
CA ASN A 228 -32.30 43.83 19.08
C ASN A 228 -31.00 43.78 19.95
N VAL A 229 -30.70 42.66 20.62
CA VAL A 229 -29.61 42.54 21.61
C VAL A 229 -28.27 42.15 20.99
N LEU A 230 -28.29 41.41 19.88
CA LEU A 230 -27.11 40.85 19.21
C LEU A 230 -27.21 41.09 17.71
N ARG A 231 -26.08 41.42 17.06
CA ARG A 231 -26.02 41.47 15.59
C ARG A 231 -25.69 40.09 15.01
N PRO A 232 -26.18 39.73 13.81
CA PRO A 232 -25.88 38.43 13.20
C PRO A 232 -24.39 38.09 13.12
N TYR A 233 -23.52 39.05 12.80
CA TYR A 233 -22.07 38.83 12.79
C TYR A 233 -21.49 38.48 14.18
N GLN A 234 -22.02 39.07 15.26
CA GLN A 234 -21.58 38.77 16.63
C GLN A 234 -22.00 37.36 17.03
N GLY A 235 -23.22 36.95 16.66
CA GLY A 235 -23.70 35.58 16.85
C GLY A 235 -22.79 34.54 16.18
N ILE A 236 -22.30 34.83 14.96
CA ILE A 236 -21.37 33.96 14.23
C ILE A 236 -20.06 33.80 15.02
N PHE A 237 -19.43 34.89 15.47
CA PHE A 237 -18.19 34.82 16.27
C PHE A 237 -18.40 34.12 17.62
N ILE A 238 -19.52 34.38 18.32
CA ILE A 238 -19.85 33.72 19.60
C ILE A 238 -20.02 32.22 19.41
N PHE A 239 -20.81 31.78 18.42
CA PHE A 239 -21.10 30.37 18.23
C PHE A 239 -19.87 29.58 17.77
N ILE A 240 -19.10 30.13 16.83
CA ILE A 240 -17.86 29.50 16.33
C ILE A 240 -16.82 29.42 17.46
N GLY A 241 -16.59 30.51 18.19
CA GLY A 241 -15.67 30.50 19.34
C GLY A 241 -16.12 29.58 20.48
N ALA A 242 -17.43 29.46 20.73
CA ALA A 242 -17.97 28.57 21.75
C ALA A 242 -17.84 27.10 21.37
N ILE A 243 -18.07 26.73 20.10
CA ILE A 243 -17.76 25.39 19.58
C ILE A 243 -16.26 25.12 19.71
N SER A 244 -15.40 26.05 19.28
CA SER A 244 -13.94 25.90 19.37
C SER A 244 -13.50 25.61 20.81
N LEU A 245 -14.02 26.38 21.77
CA LEU A 245 -13.73 26.20 23.20
C LEU A 245 -14.29 24.89 23.78
N ALA A 246 -15.48 24.45 23.32
CA ALA A 246 -16.08 23.19 23.75
C ALA A 246 -15.38 21.94 23.16
N PHE A 247 -14.72 22.09 22.00
CA PHE A 247 -13.89 21.05 21.38
C PHE A 247 -12.43 21.05 21.86
N VAL A 248 -12.05 21.90 22.84
CA VAL A 248 -10.78 21.75 23.56
C VAL A 248 -10.75 20.36 24.20
N PRO A 249 -9.73 19.51 23.93
CA PRO A 249 -9.64 18.19 24.54
C PRO A 249 -9.68 18.28 26.06
N SER A 250 -10.72 17.71 26.67
CA SER A 250 -10.94 17.81 28.10
C SER A 250 -9.78 17.19 28.90
N LEU A 251 -9.52 17.71 30.10
CA LEU A 251 -8.35 17.35 30.92
C LEU A 251 -8.20 15.83 31.14
N ILE A 252 -9.31 15.09 31.13
CA ILE A 252 -9.38 13.62 31.23
C ILE A 252 -8.66 12.91 30.07
N ALA A 253 -8.71 13.48 28.86
CA ALA A 253 -7.93 12.97 27.72
C ALA A 253 -6.42 13.23 27.91
N ILE A 254 -6.05 14.35 28.55
CA ILE A 254 -4.66 14.68 28.89
C ILE A 254 -4.13 13.74 29.98
N GLU A 255 -4.99 13.34 30.94
CA GLU A 255 -4.68 12.36 31.99
C GLU A 255 -4.37 10.97 31.38
N ARG A 256 -5.17 10.49 30.42
CA ARG A 256 -4.84 9.25 29.67
C ARG A 256 -3.60 9.40 28.79
N LEU A 257 -3.35 10.59 28.24
CA LEU A 257 -2.08 10.91 27.57
C LEU A 257 -0.93 11.21 28.54
N ARG A 258 -1.10 11.01 29.86
CA ARG A 258 -0.03 11.07 30.88
C ARG A 258 0.76 9.76 30.95
N GLU A 259 0.13 8.65 30.57
CA GLU A 259 0.75 7.31 30.48
C GLU A 259 1.49 7.09 29.15
N ASN A 260 1.18 7.89 28.13
CA ASN A 260 1.69 7.70 26.77
C ASN A 260 2.97 8.53 26.54
N ASN A 261 4.13 7.96 26.87
CA ASN A 261 5.46 8.58 26.75
C ASN A 261 5.98 8.62 25.30
N THR A 262 5.26 9.32 24.42
CA THR A 262 5.61 9.46 23.00
C THR A 262 6.17 10.85 22.69
N GLY A 263 7.50 10.95 22.58
CA GLY A 263 8.22 12.13 22.10
C GLY A 263 9.36 11.71 21.16
N THR A 264 9.36 12.20 19.91
CA THR A 264 10.22 11.63 18.85
C THR A 264 11.15 12.63 18.18
N LYS A 265 12.44 12.27 18.16
CA LYS A 265 13.56 12.79 17.34
C LYS A 265 13.90 14.28 17.47
N THR A 266 14.95 14.53 18.26
CA THR A 266 15.89 15.62 17.97
C THR A 266 16.79 15.19 16.80
N SER A 267 16.75 15.89 15.67
CA SER A 267 17.80 15.79 14.65
C SER A 267 18.82 16.92 14.84
N LYS A 268 20.10 16.68 14.55
CA LYS A 268 21.13 17.72 14.60
C LYS A 268 20.99 18.61 13.36
N TRP A 269 20.73 19.90 13.57
CA TRP A 269 20.58 20.87 12.48
C TRP A 269 21.88 21.03 11.69
N LYS A 270 21.84 20.83 10.36
CA LYS A 270 23.00 20.90 9.46
C LYS A 270 23.01 22.21 8.69
N TRP A 271 23.97 23.09 8.99
CA TRP A 271 24.05 24.42 8.36
C TRP A 271 24.44 24.36 6.87
N GLU A 272 25.07 23.28 6.43
CA GLU A 272 25.40 23.00 5.02
C GLU A 272 24.12 22.75 4.20
N GLN A 273 23.24 21.85 4.69
CA GLN A 273 21.93 21.59 4.08
C GLN A 273 21.07 22.86 3.99
N PHE A 274 21.12 23.74 5.00
CA PHE A 274 20.44 25.04 4.98
C PHE A 274 20.91 25.89 3.79
N TRP A 275 22.23 26.07 3.62
CA TRP A 275 22.76 26.85 2.49
C TRP A 275 22.56 26.17 1.14
N GLU A 276 22.56 24.84 1.07
CA GLU A 276 22.19 24.11 -0.14
C GLU A 276 20.73 24.39 -0.54
N THR A 277 19.81 24.43 0.43
CA THR A 277 18.39 24.70 0.19
C THR A 277 18.15 26.04 -0.49
N TYR A 278 18.88 27.09 -0.11
CA TYR A 278 18.81 28.42 -0.74
C TYR A 278 19.70 28.58 -1.98
N LYS A 279 20.59 27.63 -2.27
CA LYS A 279 21.30 27.55 -3.57
C LYS A 279 20.51 26.77 -4.62
N ASP A 280 19.43 26.09 -4.23
CA ASP A 280 18.63 25.24 -5.10
C ASP A 280 17.47 26.03 -5.75
N PRO A 281 17.48 26.24 -7.09
CA PRO A 281 16.40 26.94 -7.79
C PRO A 281 15.00 26.37 -7.50
N LYS A 282 14.90 25.06 -7.20
CA LYS A 282 13.59 24.42 -6.97
C LYS A 282 12.89 24.94 -5.73
N THR A 283 13.62 25.40 -4.71
CA THR A 283 13.07 26.00 -3.49
C THR A 283 12.29 27.28 -3.82
N TYR A 284 12.83 28.11 -4.70
CA TYR A 284 12.17 29.32 -5.18
C TYR A 284 10.98 29.01 -6.10
N MET A 285 11.05 27.95 -6.91
CA MET A 285 9.91 27.51 -7.73
C MET A 285 8.76 26.98 -6.86
N TRP A 286 9.05 26.21 -5.80
CA TRP A 286 8.05 25.78 -4.81
C TRP A 286 7.41 26.97 -4.09
N ALA A 287 8.23 27.93 -3.63
CA ALA A 287 7.73 29.15 -3.01
C ALA A 287 6.87 29.98 -3.98
N GLY A 288 7.28 30.14 -5.24
CA GLY A 288 6.53 30.84 -6.27
C GLY A 288 5.16 30.20 -6.56
N MET A 289 5.11 28.88 -6.78
CA MET A 289 3.83 28.17 -6.95
C MET A 289 2.93 28.33 -5.73
N TRP A 290 3.46 28.17 -4.50
CA TRP A 290 2.66 28.36 -3.29
C TRP A 290 2.19 29.80 -3.08
N PHE A 291 2.98 30.82 -3.41
CA PHE A 291 2.51 32.22 -3.41
C PHE A 291 1.37 32.44 -4.41
N CYS A 292 1.51 31.93 -5.64
CA CYS A 292 0.49 32.04 -6.68
C CYS A 292 -0.79 31.23 -6.35
N ALA A 293 -0.68 30.12 -5.61
CA ALA A 293 -1.84 29.40 -5.08
C ALA A 293 -2.48 30.08 -3.86
N ALA A 294 -1.70 30.87 -3.11
CA ALA A 294 -2.10 31.51 -1.86
C ALA A 294 -2.77 32.87 -2.06
N CYS A 295 -2.31 33.67 -3.03
CA CYS A 295 -2.86 35.00 -3.29
C CYS A 295 -4.36 34.94 -3.69
N PRO A 296 -4.81 34.10 -4.65
CA PRO A 296 -6.23 33.92 -4.95
C PRO A 296 -7.01 33.28 -3.79
N SER A 297 -6.39 32.33 -3.08
CA SER A 297 -7.01 31.69 -1.91
C SER A 297 -7.31 32.70 -0.79
N GLY A 298 -6.43 33.68 -0.56
CA GLY A 298 -6.64 34.76 0.40
C GLY A 298 -7.65 35.80 -0.09
N GLY A 299 -7.57 36.17 -1.37
CA GLY A 299 -8.51 37.10 -2.02
C GLY A 299 -9.94 36.57 -2.03
N ILE A 300 -10.17 35.43 -2.69
CA ILE A 300 -11.49 34.77 -2.78
C ILE A 300 -11.95 34.29 -1.38
N GLY A 301 -11.04 33.86 -0.50
CA GLY A 301 -11.40 33.52 0.88
C GLY A 301 -11.99 34.70 1.66
N ALA A 302 -11.38 35.89 1.54
CA ALA A 302 -11.86 37.10 2.19
C ALA A 302 -13.08 37.73 1.50
N PHE A 303 -13.12 37.76 0.17
CA PHE A 303 -14.14 38.48 -0.61
C PHE A 303 -15.24 37.61 -1.22
N GLY A 304 -15.14 36.28 -1.18
CA GLY A 304 -16.10 35.34 -1.80
C GLY A 304 -17.56 35.58 -1.42
N GLY A 305 -17.83 35.86 -0.14
CA GLY A 305 -19.17 36.25 0.31
C GLY A 305 -19.66 37.60 -0.24
N LEU A 306 -18.75 38.55 -0.47
CA LEU A 306 -19.08 39.86 -1.04
C LEU A 306 -19.27 39.79 -2.57
N ILE A 307 -18.46 38.99 -3.26
CA ILE A 307 -18.58 38.69 -4.70
C ILE A 307 -19.93 38.02 -4.97
N THR A 308 -20.27 36.96 -4.23
CA THR A 308 -21.53 36.23 -4.40
C THR A 308 -22.76 37.08 -4.03
N LYS A 309 -22.68 37.93 -3.01
CA LYS A 309 -23.71 38.95 -2.73
C LYS A 309 -23.84 39.95 -3.89
N GLY A 310 -22.73 40.29 -4.53
CA GLY A 310 -22.62 41.14 -5.71
C GLY A 310 -23.37 40.66 -6.95
N PHE A 311 -23.75 39.37 -6.99
CA PHE A 311 -24.58 38.82 -8.08
C PHE A 311 -26.08 39.12 -7.92
N GLY A 312 -26.49 39.82 -6.85
CA GLY A 312 -27.88 40.25 -6.64
C GLY A 312 -28.76 39.31 -5.82
N PHE A 313 -28.17 38.28 -5.19
CA PHE A 313 -28.87 37.42 -4.24
C PHE A 313 -29.08 38.12 -2.89
N ASP A 314 -30.14 37.74 -2.16
CA ASP A 314 -30.33 38.20 -0.78
C ASP A 314 -29.26 37.61 0.16
N THR A 315 -29.11 38.20 1.35
CA THR A 315 -28.11 37.82 2.36
C THR A 315 -28.17 36.33 2.75
N PHE A 316 -29.38 35.74 2.84
CA PHE A 316 -29.57 34.36 3.25
C PHE A 316 -29.38 33.37 2.10
N THR A 317 -29.81 33.70 0.88
CA THR A 317 -29.47 32.91 -0.32
C THR A 317 -27.96 32.96 -0.58
N THR A 318 -27.32 34.13 -0.45
CA THR A 318 -25.87 34.30 -0.65
C THR A 318 -25.04 33.35 0.22
N ILE A 319 -25.36 33.24 1.51
CA ILE A 319 -24.61 32.35 2.41
C ILE A 319 -24.88 30.87 2.10
N LEU A 320 -26.11 30.49 1.72
CA LEU A 320 -26.42 29.11 1.28
C LEU A 320 -25.72 28.74 -0.04
N MET A 321 -25.61 29.68 -0.98
CA MET A 321 -24.89 29.52 -2.26
C MET A 321 -23.37 29.32 -2.11
N GLN A 322 -22.82 29.47 -0.91
CA GLN A 322 -21.42 29.09 -0.64
C GLN A 322 -21.27 27.61 -0.26
N MET A 323 -22.31 26.92 0.24
CA MET A 323 -22.19 25.50 0.65
C MET A 323 -21.71 24.54 -0.46
N PRO A 324 -22.13 24.68 -1.74
CA PRO A 324 -21.64 23.79 -2.81
C PRO A 324 -20.14 23.88 -3.06
N THR A 325 -19.48 24.99 -2.68
CA THR A 325 -18.03 25.15 -2.85
C THR A 325 -17.24 24.07 -2.09
N GLY A 326 -17.65 23.74 -0.86
CA GLY A 326 -17.06 22.66 -0.08
C GLY A 326 -17.29 21.27 -0.70
N GLY A 327 -18.48 21.03 -1.26
CA GLY A 327 -18.77 19.79 -2.00
C GLY A 327 -17.88 19.64 -3.25
N ILE A 328 -17.72 20.73 -4.00
CA ILE A 328 -16.81 20.82 -5.15
C ILE A 328 -15.36 20.55 -4.71
N GLY A 329 -14.91 21.15 -3.60
CA GLY A 329 -13.57 20.92 -3.04
C GLY A 329 -13.29 19.45 -2.70
N ILE A 330 -14.24 18.76 -2.04
CA ILE A 330 -14.14 17.32 -1.76
C ILE A 330 -14.03 16.51 -3.06
N VAL A 331 -14.95 16.73 -4.01
CA VAL A 331 -14.98 15.98 -5.28
C VAL A 331 -13.72 16.25 -6.11
N ALA A 332 -13.30 17.50 -6.24
CA ALA A 332 -12.11 17.90 -6.99
C ALA A 332 -10.84 17.31 -6.41
N LEU A 333 -10.68 17.32 -5.09
CA LEU A 333 -9.53 16.74 -4.41
C LEU A 333 -9.48 15.21 -4.57
N LEU A 334 -10.59 14.51 -4.30
CA LEU A 334 -10.68 13.05 -4.45
C LEU A 334 -10.45 12.61 -5.91
N LEU A 335 -11.05 13.32 -6.87
CA LEU A 335 -10.88 13.06 -8.30
C LEU A 335 -9.44 13.33 -8.75
N SER A 336 -8.83 14.44 -8.31
CA SER A 336 -7.44 14.77 -8.66
C SER A 336 -6.46 13.76 -8.07
N ILE A 337 -6.69 13.26 -6.86
CA ILE A 337 -5.89 12.17 -6.26
C ILE A 337 -6.07 10.88 -7.05
N TYR A 338 -7.30 10.49 -7.39
CA TYR A 338 -7.58 9.31 -8.21
C TYR A 338 -6.88 9.39 -9.58
N ILE A 339 -7.03 10.51 -10.29
CA ILE A 339 -6.39 10.74 -11.59
C ILE A 339 -4.85 10.77 -11.44
N THR A 340 -4.31 11.40 -10.40
CA THR A 340 -2.86 11.39 -10.12
C THR A 340 -2.32 9.98 -9.91
N ASN A 341 -3.05 9.12 -9.20
CA ASN A 341 -2.66 7.72 -8.98
C ASN A 341 -2.81 6.85 -10.24
N ARG A 342 -3.71 7.22 -11.18
CA ARG A 342 -3.95 6.50 -12.44
C ARG A 342 -2.97 6.91 -13.54
N ILE A 343 -2.80 8.21 -13.78
CA ILE A 343 -1.85 8.79 -14.76
C ILE A 343 -0.40 8.65 -14.26
N LYS A 344 -0.19 8.60 -12.94
CA LYS A 344 1.11 8.48 -12.27
C LYS A 344 2.07 9.64 -12.54
N MET A 345 1.63 10.74 -13.13
CA MET A 345 2.41 11.97 -13.28
C MET A 345 1.65 13.09 -12.57
N ARG A 346 2.31 13.78 -11.64
CA ARG A 346 1.66 14.79 -10.78
C ARG A 346 1.49 16.13 -11.49
N TRP A 347 2.54 16.59 -12.18
CA TRP A 347 2.57 17.90 -12.82
C TRP A 347 1.54 18.09 -13.96
N PRO A 348 1.19 17.09 -14.80
CA PRO A 348 0.16 17.29 -15.82
C PRO A 348 -1.24 17.40 -15.22
N VAL A 349 -1.53 16.61 -14.17
CA VAL A 349 -2.81 16.68 -13.45
C VAL A 349 -2.95 18.04 -12.77
N LEU A 350 -1.91 18.49 -12.08
CA LEU A 350 -1.89 19.80 -11.44
C LEU A 350 -2.06 20.94 -12.47
N ALA A 351 -1.31 20.90 -13.57
CA ALA A 351 -1.43 21.88 -14.65
C ALA A 351 -2.85 21.94 -15.25
N VAL A 352 -3.50 20.79 -15.46
CA VAL A 352 -4.91 20.73 -15.91
C VAL A 352 -5.87 21.24 -14.84
N VAL A 353 -5.64 20.93 -13.55
CA VAL A 353 -6.45 21.47 -12.45
C VAL A 353 -6.36 23.00 -12.38
N THR A 354 -5.20 23.61 -12.63
CA THR A 354 -5.00 25.07 -12.70
C THR A 354 -5.68 25.74 -13.90
N LEU A 355 -6.06 25.02 -14.96
CA LEU A 355 -6.82 25.61 -16.09
C LEU A 355 -8.28 25.93 -15.73
N PHE A 356 -8.90 25.15 -14.84
CA PHE A 356 -10.28 25.41 -14.41
C PHE A 356 -10.47 26.75 -13.69
N PRO A 357 -9.66 27.14 -12.67
CA PRO A 357 -9.85 28.42 -12.00
C PRO A 357 -9.60 29.62 -12.92
N ILE A 358 -8.66 29.51 -13.87
CA ILE A 358 -8.46 30.51 -14.94
C ILE A 358 -9.75 30.68 -15.76
N ALA A 359 -10.36 29.58 -16.22
CA ALA A 359 -11.61 29.62 -16.97
C ALA A 359 -12.79 30.17 -16.14
N GLY A 360 -12.86 29.83 -14.84
CA GLY A 360 -13.90 30.32 -13.93
C GLY A 360 -13.81 31.83 -13.70
N ALA A 361 -12.63 32.37 -13.39
CA ALA A 361 -12.45 33.81 -13.21
C ALA A 361 -12.57 34.59 -14.52
N LEU A 362 -12.10 34.07 -15.66
CA LEU A 362 -12.40 34.66 -16.96
C LEU A 362 -13.91 34.75 -17.19
N GLY A 363 -14.66 33.68 -16.93
CA GLY A 363 -16.12 33.67 -16.95
C GLY A 363 -16.74 34.76 -16.07
N LEU A 364 -16.27 34.92 -14.83
CA LEU A 364 -16.72 35.98 -13.92
C LEU A 364 -16.44 37.41 -14.42
N THR A 365 -15.43 37.63 -15.28
CA THR A 365 -15.17 38.95 -15.87
C THR A 365 -15.92 39.22 -17.19
N GLN A 366 -16.43 38.19 -17.87
CA GLN A 366 -17.04 38.31 -19.21
C GLN A 366 -18.55 38.04 -19.24
N VAL A 367 -19.10 37.29 -18.28
CA VAL A 367 -20.53 36.97 -18.22
C VAL A 367 -21.33 38.16 -17.72
N SER A 368 -22.41 38.51 -18.42
CA SER A 368 -23.30 39.60 -18.02
C SER A 368 -24.01 39.32 -16.69
N HIS A 369 -24.06 40.33 -15.82
CA HIS A 369 -24.79 40.31 -14.56
C HIS A 369 -26.31 40.14 -14.69
N ALA A 370 -26.85 40.17 -15.92
CA ALA A 370 -28.22 39.73 -16.21
C ALA A 370 -28.47 38.23 -15.92
N TYR A 371 -27.41 37.42 -15.76
CA TYR A 371 -27.51 35.97 -15.53
C TYR A 371 -26.79 35.50 -14.24
N PRO A 372 -27.32 35.78 -13.04
CA PRO A 372 -26.68 35.41 -11.75
C PRO A 372 -26.36 33.92 -11.61
N GLY A 373 -27.18 33.03 -12.19
CA GLY A 373 -26.90 31.58 -12.21
C GLY A 373 -25.66 31.20 -13.02
N ALA A 374 -25.36 31.92 -14.11
CA ALA A 374 -24.15 31.70 -14.90
C ALA A 374 -22.91 32.23 -14.18
N LEU A 375 -23.03 33.35 -13.45
CA LEU A 375 -21.96 33.85 -12.56
C LEU A 375 -21.65 32.86 -11.43
N MET A 376 -22.68 32.30 -10.78
CA MET A 376 -22.48 31.23 -9.79
C MET A 376 -21.80 30.00 -10.38
N ALA A 377 -22.16 29.57 -11.60
CA ALA A 377 -21.47 28.48 -12.29
C ALA A 377 -19.98 28.80 -12.54
N CYS A 378 -19.67 30.03 -12.96
CA CYS A 378 -18.27 30.49 -13.13
C CYS A 378 -17.51 30.52 -11.80
N TYR A 379 -18.14 30.96 -10.71
CA TYR A 379 -17.59 30.94 -9.35
C TYR A 379 -17.34 29.51 -8.83
N TYR A 380 -18.24 28.57 -9.12
CA TYR A 380 -18.08 27.15 -8.78
C TYR A 380 -16.94 26.50 -9.58
N VAL A 381 -16.76 26.83 -10.86
CA VAL A 381 -15.59 26.42 -11.65
C VAL A 381 -14.31 27.09 -11.13
N ALA A 382 -14.39 28.34 -10.68
CA ALA A 382 -13.26 29.03 -10.04
C ALA A 382 -12.79 28.29 -8.77
N TYR A 383 -13.71 27.83 -7.92
CA TYR A 383 -13.41 27.19 -6.64
C TYR A 383 -12.61 25.88 -6.74
N LEU A 384 -12.42 25.32 -7.94
CA LEU A 384 -11.54 24.17 -8.18
C LEU A 384 -10.07 24.45 -7.81
N PHE A 385 -9.66 25.71 -7.58
CA PHE A 385 -8.36 26.06 -6.99
C PHE A 385 -8.10 25.36 -5.64
N SER A 386 -9.15 24.99 -4.90
CA SER A 386 -9.06 24.32 -3.59
C SER A 386 -8.27 23.00 -3.61
N ALA A 387 -8.18 22.33 -4.75
CA ALA A 387 -7.38 21.10 -4.91
C ALA A 387 -5.88 21.34 -5.15
N ILE A 388 -5.46 22.57 -5.49
CA ILE A 388 -4.09 22.88 -5.95
C ILE A 388 -3.06 22.80 -4.81
N GLN A 389 -3.27 23.52 -3.69
CA GLN A 389 -2.32 23.55 -2.56
C GLN A 389 -2.03 22.14 -1.96
N PRO A 390 -3.04 21.26 -1.75
CA PRO A 390 -2.80 19.89 -1.27
C PRO A 390 -2.01 19.00 -2.25
N LEU A 391 -2.16 19.21 -3.56
CA LEU A 391 -1.36 18.50 -4.56
C LEU A 391 0.09 19.00 -4.58
N LEU A 392 0.29 20.32 -4.47
CA LEU A 392 1.62 20.94 -4.36
C LEU A 392 2.40 20.47 -3.13
N ILE A 393 1.80 20.46 -1.94
CA ILE A 393 2.50 20.00 -0.72
C ILE A 393 2.89 18.52 -0.83
N SER A 394 2.03 17.71 -1.44
CA SER A 394 2.30 16.29 -1.67
C SER A 394 3.37 16.07 -2.75
N TRP A 395 3.49 16.95 -3.74
CA TRP A 395 4.53 16.85 -4.77
C TRP A 395 5.90 17.38 -4.26
N CYS A 396 5.92 18.44 -3.44
CA CYS A 396 7.17 18.93 -2.83
C CYS A 396 7.78 17.95 -1.83
N ASN A 397 6.97 17.35 -0.95
CA ASN A 397 7.43 16.40 0.08
C ASN A 397 8.17 15.16 -0.48
N LEU A 398 7.98 14.86 -1.77
CA LEU A 398 8.63 13.76 -2.48
C LEU A 398 9.91 14.18 -3.22
N ASN A 399 10.17 15.48 -3.35
CA ASN A 399 11.25 16.04 -4.16
C ASN A 399 12.37 16.70 -3.34
N ALA A 400 12.45 16.45 -2.03
CA ALA A 400 13.54 16.92 -1.18
C ALA A 400 14.00 15.82 -0.21
N ALA A 401 15.31 15.68 -0.07
CA ALA A 401 15.98 14.86 0.94
C ALA A 401 16.84 15.74 1.86
N GLY A 402 17.38 15.16 2.93
CA GLY A 402 18.02 15.86 4.04
C GLY A 402 17.00 16.35 5.07
N THR A 403 17.20 16.09 6.36
CA THR A 403 16.26 16.48 7.43
C THR A 403 16.13 17.99 7.50
N THR A 404 17.27 18.71 7.49
CA THR A 404 17.29 20.16 7.56
C THR A 404 16.77 20.75 6.25
N LYS A 405 17.19 20.23 5.08
CA LYS A 405 16.73 20.72 3.77
C LYS A 405 15.21 20.56 3.57
N ARG A 406 14.60 19.44 4.01
CA ARG A 406 13.14 19.27 3.99
C ARG A 406 12.40 20.25 4.89
N VAL A 407 12.91 20.51 6.10
CA VAL A 407 12.32 21.50 7.03
C VAL A 407 12.43 22.92 6.44
N VAL A 408 13.61 23.32 5.94
CA VAL A 408 13.84 24.66 5.37
C VAL A 408 13.00 24.88 4.11
N THR A 409 12.91 23.90 3.21
CA THR A 409 12.05 23.99 2.00
C THR A 409 10.59 24.21 2.41
N THR A 410 10.10 23.42 3.37
CA THR A 410 8.73 23.51 3.89
C THR A 410 8.45 24.86 4.57
N ALA A 411 9.40 25.37 5.37
CA ALA A 411 9.29 26.68 6.00
C ALA A 411 9.31 27.84 4.99
N THR A 412 10.13 27.75 3.93
CA THR A 412 10.17 28.75 2.85
C THR A 412 8.83 28.80 2.10
N MET A 413 8.22 27.63 1.86
CA MET A 413 6.87 27.55 1.31
C MET A 413 5.85 28.20 2.26
N PHE A 414 5.87 27.93 3.57
CA PHE A 414 4.97 28.59 4.53
C PHE A 414 5.12 30.12 4.58
N GLY A 415 6.34 30.64 4.41
CA GLY A 415 6.57 32.08 4.19
C GLY A 415 5.85 32.58 2.94
N ALA A 416 5.91 31.85 1.83
CA ALA A 416 5.19 32.21 0.60
C ALA A 416 3.65 32.10 0.73
N LEU A 417 3.13 31.11 1.47
CA LEU A 417 1.70 30.98 1.77
C LEU A 417 1.17 32.17 2.58
N THR A 418 1.88 32.54 3.65
CA THR A 418 1.48 33.66 4.50
C THR A 418 1.58 34.99 3.76
N VAL A 419 2.68 35.24 3.03
CA VAL A 419 2.82 36.45 2.18
C VAL A 419 1.75 36.50 1.08
N GLY A 420 1.41 35.38 0.43
CA GLY A 420 0.31 35.32 -0.55
C GLY A 420 -1.04 35.69 0.06
N ASN A 421 -1.38 35.14 1.23
CA ASN A 421 -2.62 35.47 1.94
C ASN A 421 -2.64 36.91 2.52
N ILE A 422 -1.48 37.57 2.69
CA ILE A 422 -1.41 39.01 3.01
C ILE A 422 -1.73 39.85 1.76
N VAL A 423 -1.21 39.47 0.59
CA VAL A 423 -1.40 40.22 -0.67
C VAL A 423 -2.80 40.04 -1.25
N GLY A 424 -3.35 38.83 -1.21
CA GLY A 424 -4.65 38.48 -1.81
C GLY A 424 -5.80 39.43 -1.47
N PRO A 425 -6.12 39.69 -0.18
CA PRO A 425 -7.18 40.62 0.18
C PRO A 425 -6.94 42.08 -0.24
N GLN A 426 -5.70 42.48 -0.53
CA GLN A 426 -5.33 43.87 -0.83
C GLN A 426 -5.54 44.25 -2.31
N VAL A 427 -5.56 43.27 -3.23
CA VAL A 427 -5.86 43.52 -4.66
C VAL A 427 -7.36 43.61 -4.96
N TYR A 428 -8.21 43.24 -3.99
CA TYR A 428 -9.66 43.42 -4.04
C TYR A 428 -10.04 44.85 -3.61
N LEU A 429 -10.00 45.78 -4.56
CA LEU A 429 -10.14 47.21 -4.30
C LEU A 429 -11.60 47.61 -4.02
N SER A 430 -11.87 48.19 -2.85
CA SER A 430 -13.22 48.57 -2.41
C SER A 430 -13.95 49.57 -3.32
N LYS A 431 -13.20 50.32 -4.15
CA LYS A 431 -13.72 51.21 -5.20
C LYS A 431 -14.31 50.47 -6.41
N GLU A 432 -14.07 49.17 -6.54
CA GLU A 432 -14.56 48.30 -7.62
C GLU A 432 -15.67 47.35 -7.15
N ALA A 433 -16.15 47.51 -5.91
CA ALA A 433 -17.30 46.76 -5.41
C ALA A 433 -18.55 47.06 -6.26
N PRO A 434 -19.37 46.04 -6.60
CA PRO A 434 -19.30 44.65 -6.13
C PRO A 434 -18.48 43.71 -7.03
N TYR A 435 -17.88 44.20 -8.12
CA TYR A 435 -17.30 43.39 -9.19
C TYR A 435 -15.83 42.98 -8.97
N TYR A 436 -15.04 43.85 -8.34
CA TYR A 436 -13.63 43.63 -7.95
C TYR A 436 -12.72 43.12 -9.09
N HIS A 437 -12.90 43.64 -10.32
CA HIS A 437 -12.17 43.17 -11.51
C HIS A 437 -10.65 43.13 -11.34
N THR A 438 -10.02 44.10 -10.66
CA THR A 438 -8.56 44.08 -10.40
C THR A 438 -8.13 42.83 -9.62
N GLY A 439 -8.92 42.39 -8.64
CA GLY A 439 -8.65 41.15 -7.89
C GLY A 439 -8.72 39.92 -8.78
N LEU A 440 -9.80 39.79 -9.57
CA LEU A 440 -9.97 38.68 -10.51
C LEU A 440 -8.87 38.62 -11.59
N TYR A 441 -8.40 39.76 -12.09
CA TYR A 441 -7.27 39.80 -13.04
C TYR A 441 -5.94 39.42 -12.40
N VAL A 442 -5.69 39.79 -11.13
CA VAL A 442 -4.52 39.30 -10.38
C VAL A 442 -4.61 37.79 -10.14
N ASP A 443 -5.81 37.27 -9.83
CA ASP A 443 -6.01 35.83 -9.62
C ASP A 443 -5.72 35.01 -10.89
N ILE A 444 -6.24 35.47 -12.05
CA ILE A 444 -5.92 34.90 -13.37
C ILE A 444 -4.41 34.97 -13.64
N GLY A 445 -3.77 36.11 -13.35
CA GLY A 445 -2.32 36.28 -13.50
C GLY A 445 -1.51 35.30 -12.64
N CYS A 446 -1.90 35.14 -11.36
CA CYS A 446 -1.31 34.19 -10.43
C CYS A 446 -1.42 32.74 -10.95
N TRP A 447 -2.60 32.29 -11.36
CA TRP A 447 -2.76 30.92 -11.89
C TRP A 447 -2.05 30.70 -13.24
N CYS A 448 -1.94 31.73 -14.09
CA CYS A 448 -1.14 31.65 -15.32
C CYS A 448 0.36 31.51 -15.02
N VAL A 449 0.89 32.27 -14.06
CA VAL A 449 2.28 32.14 -13.59
C VAL A 449 2.49 30.78 -12.92
N GLU A 450 1.52 30.32 -12.11
CA GLU A 450 1.55 28.99 -11.49
C GLU A 450 1.62 27.87 -12.53
N PHE A 451 0.78 27.89 -13.56
CA PHE A 451 0.80 26.93 -14.67
C PHE A 451 2.18 26.88 -15.33
N ILE A 452 2.78 28.04 -15.62
CA ILE A 452 4.13 28.15 -16.19
C ILE A 452 5.17 27.56 -15.24
N LEU A 453 5.08 27.83 -13.93
CA LEU A 453 5.99 27.28 -12.92
C LEU A 453 5.85 25.76 -12.77
N ILE A 454 4.63 25.21 -12.80
CA ILE A 454 4.37 23.76 -12.73
C ILE A 454 5.02 23.04 -13.93
N VAL A 455 4.81 23.56 -15.14
CA VAL A 455 5.38 23.01 -16.37
C VAL A 455 6.91 23.14 -16.37
N SER A 456 7.44 24.31 -16.02
CA SER A 456 8.88 24.56 -15.89
C SER A 456 9.52 23.63 -14.85
N MET A 457 8.85 23.39 -13.72
CA MET A 457 9.30 22.47 -12.68
C MET A 457 9.31 21.01 -13.17
N GLY A 458 8.29 20.60 -13.94
CA GLY A 458 8.27 19.30 -14.62
C GLY A 458 9.47 19.08 -15.55
N PHE A 459 9.90 20.12 -16.28
CA PHE A 459 11.13 20.06 -17.08
C PHE A 459 12.42 20.14 -16.25
N TYR A 460 12.47 20.96 -15.19
CA TYR A 460 13.64 21.11 -14.34
C TYR A 460 13.95 19.83 -13.55
N LEU A 461 12.95 19.17 -12.96
CA LEU A 461 13.12 17.87 -12.32
C LEU A 461 13.56 16.77 -13.32
N ARG A 462 13.18 16.89 -14.61
CA ARG A 462 13.68 16.01 -15.69
C ARG A 462 15.14 16.27 -16.04
N HIS A 463 15.60 17.51 -15.97
CA HIS A 463 17.02 17.85 -16.07
C HIS A 463 17.81 17.31 -14.87
N LEU A 464 17.32 17.50 -13.64
CA LEU A 464 17.99 17.00 -12.43
C LEU A 464 18.10 15.47 -12.40
N ASN A 465 17.06 14.74 -12.83
CA ASN A 465 17.14 13.29 -12.94
C ASN A 465 18.20 12.83 -13.94
N LYS A 466 18.33 13.47 -15.12
CA LYS A 466 19.43 13.18 -16.06
C LYS A 466 20.81 13.45 -15.45
N LYS A 467 20.93 14.46 -14.56
CA LYS A 467 22.18 14.77 -13.85
C LYS A 467 22.53 13.72 -12.80
N GLN A 468 21.54 13.15 -12.09
CA GLN A 468 21.76 12.03 -11.16
C GLN A 468 21.99 10.70 -11.90
N GLU A 469 21.32 10.47 -13.04
CA GLU A 469 21.57 9.34 -13.95
C GLU A 469 23.03 9.31 -14.42
N ALA A 470 23.56 10.45 -14.90
CA ALA A 470 24.96 10.57 -15.30
C ALA A 470 25.95 10.35 -14.13
N ARG A 471 25.61 10.77 -12.91
CA ARG A 471 26.42 10.51 -11.70
C ARG A 471 26.45 9.03 -11.33
N ARG A 472 25.32 8.31 -11.41
CA ARG A 472 25.26 6.86 -11.17
C ARG A 472 26.18 6.11 -12.12
N VAL A 473 26.09 6.40 -13.41
CA VAL A 473 26.95 5.79 -14.44
C VAL A 473 28.43 6.09 -14.17
N ALA A 474 28.77 7.32 -13.76
CA ALA A 474 30.13 7.68 -13.35
C ALA A 474 30.63 7.00 -12.05
N MET A 475 29.72 6.44 -11.25
CA MET A 475 29.99 5.64 -10.04
C MET A 475 29.89 4.13 -10.30
N GLY A 476 29.68 3.68 -11.55
CA GLY A 476 29.47 2.26 -11.88
C GLY A 476 28.06 1.71 -11.56
N MET A 477 27.14 2.57 -11.11
CA MET A 477 25.75 2.19 -10.82
C MET A 477 24.84 2.24 -12.06
N PRO A 478 23.77 1.44 -12.11
CA PRO A 478 22.75 1.48 -13.16
C PRO A 478 22.13 2.87 -13.37
N ALA A 479 21.89 3.24 -14.63
CA ALA A 479 21.29 4.52 -15.01
C ALA A 479 19.82 4.64 -14.52
N ASN A 480 18.97 3.68 -14.90
CA ASN A 480 17.54 3.65 -14.61
C ASN A 480 17.22 2.92 -13.30
N ILE A 481 17.56 3.54 -12.17
CA ILE A 481 17.05 3.11 -10.86
C ILE A 481 15.58 3.59 -10.70
N LYS A 482 14.73 2.83 -9.99
CA LYS A 482 13.35 3.19 -9.64
C LYS A 482 13.22 3.51 -8.14
N ASP A 483 12.36 4.46 -7.77
CA ASP A 483 12.21 4.91 -6.37
C ASP A 483 11.40 3.93 -5.50
N ILE A 484 12.15 3.16 -4.71
CA ILE A 484 11.68 2.21 -3.69
C ILE A 484 10.80 2.89 -2.63
N SER A 485 11.01 4.17 -2.31
CA SER A 485 10.40 4.83 -1.15
C SER A 485 8.93 5.23 -1.33
N ILE A 486 8.39 5.05 -2.54
CA ILE A 486 7.00 5.38 -2.94
C ILE A 486 6.26 4.15 -3.50
N MET A 487 6.97 3.04 -3.68
CA MET A 487 6.40 1.74 -4.04
C MET A 487 5.59 1.13 -2.88
N SER A 488 4.68 0.21 -3.19
CA SER A 488 4.19 -0.74 -2.17
C SER A 488 5.33 -1.66 -1.70
N VAL A 489 5.18 -2.32 -0.55
CA VAL A 489 6.26 -3.16 0.03
C VAL A 489 6.69 -4.27 -0.94
N ALA A 490 5.73 -4.97 -1.55
CA ALA A 490 5.97 -5.98 -2.59
C ALA A 490 6.68 -5.41 -3.83
N GLU A 491 6.26 -4.24 -4.34
CA GLU A 491 6.93 -3.57 -5.47
C GLU A 491 8.36 -3.13 -5.10
N ALA A 492 8.56 -2.64 -3.87
CA ALA A 492 9.86 -2.26 -3.32
C ALA A 492 10.80 -3.45 -3.17
N GLU A 493 10.29 -4.65 -2.87
CA GLU A 493 11.08 -5.86 -2.66
C GLU A 493 11.35 -6.61 -3.96
N ALA A 494 10.37 -6.75 -4.85
CA ALA A 494 10.59 -7.18 -6.22
C ALA A 494 11.61 -6.28 -6.94
N TYR A 495 11.53 -4.96 -6.73
CA TYR A 495 12.50 -4.04 -7.32
C TYR A 495 13.90 -4.12 -6.68
N LYS A 496 14.05 -4.47 -5.40
CA LYS A 496 15.37 -4.76 -4.81
C LYS A 496 16.05 -5.94 -5.51
N VAL A 497 15.31 -6.98 -5.92
CA VAL A 497 15.86 -8.12 -6.66
C VAL A 497 16.32 -7.68 -8.06
N GLU A 498 15.45 -7.00 -8.82
CA GLU A 498 15.79 -6.44 -10.14
C GLU A 498 17.02 -5.51 -10.06
N LEU A 499 17.08 -4.66 -9.03
CA LEU A 499 18.20 -3.75 -8.79
C LEU A 499 19.49 -4.49 -8.41
N THR A 500 19.42 -5.56 -7.62
CA THR A 500 20.58 -6.38 -7.24
C THR A 500 21.19 -7.07 -8.46
N GLU A 501 20.36 -7.58 -9.37
CA GLU A 501 20.82 -8.08 -10.66
C GLU A 501 21.45 -6.97 -11.52
N MET A 502 20.84 -5.79 -11.60
CA MET A 502 21.40 -4.67 -12.36
C MET A 502 22.77 -4.21 -11.83
N MET A 503 22.96 -4.15 -10.50
CA MET A 503 24.23 -3.81 -9.85
C MET A 503 25.30 -4.88 -10.12
N THR A 504 24.94 -6.15 -9.97
CA THR A 504 25.84 -7.28 -10.26
C THR A 504 26.27 -7.27 -11.73
N ARG A 505 25.35 -6.97 -12.66
CA ARG A 505 25.64 -6.84 -14.10
C ARG A 505 26.47 -5.60 -14.45
N SER A 506 26.52 -4.56 -13.61
CA SER A 506 27.42 -3.40 -13.78
C SER A 506 28.75 -3.53 -13.05
N GLY A 507 29.00 -4.65 -12.35
CA GLY A 507 30.23 -4.88 -11.59
C GLY A 507 30.32 -4.06 -10.30
N PHE A 508 29.20 -3.55 -9.79
CA PHE A 508 29.14 -2.74 -8.57
C PHE A 508 28.93 -3.62 -7.34
N ASP A 509 29.72 -3.42 -6.28
CA ASP A 509 29.57 -4.17 -5.04
C ASP A 509 28.33 -3.70 -4.25
N MET A 510 27.44 -4.66 -3.95
CA MET A 510 26.22 -4.45 -3.19
C MET A 510 26.47 -4.05 -1.73
N SER A 511 27.67 -4.30 -1.18
CA SER A 511 28.05 -3.83 0.17
C SER A 511 27.92 -2.30 0.29
N HIS A 512 28.56 -1.58 -0.64
CA HIS A 512 28.59 -0.12 -0.71
C HIS A 512 27.24 0.53 -1.08
N PHE A 513 26.29 -0.23 -1.66
CA PHE A 513 25.03 0.36 -2.13
C PHE A 513 24.16 0.96 -1.01
N ASN A 514 24.27 0.42 0.22
CA ASN A 514 23.44 0.83 1.37
C ASN A 514 24.24 1.42 2.54
N GLU A 515 25.57 1.60 2.47
CA GLU A 515 26.37 2.14 3.59
C GLU A 515 25.80 3.47 4.11
N ASN A 516 25.60 4.43 3.20
CA ASN A 516 25.09 5.76 3.53
C ASN A 516 23.54 5.81 3.58
N SER A 517 22.85 4.67 3.62
CA SER A 517 21.37 4.63 3.58
C SER A 517 20.69 5.18 4.83
N PHE A 518 21.41 5.19 5.96
CA PHE A 518 20.98 5.80 7.22
C PHE A 518 21.47 7.24 7.41
N ASP A 519 22.34 7.74 6.53
CA ASP A 519 22.89 9.09 6.64
C ASP A 519 21.90 10.17 6.21
N ASP A 520 21.93 11.28 6.95
CA ASP A 520 21.19 12.50 6.62
C ASP A 520 21.86 13.25 5.45
N MET A 521 21.75 12.69 4.25
CA MET A 521 22.21 13.26 2.98
C MET A 521 21.10 14.06 2.27
N THR A 522 21.46 15.12 1.55
CA THR A 522 20.55 15.90 0.69
C THR A 522 20.22 15.20 -0.64
N ASP A 523 19.28 15.78 -1.39
CA ASP A 523 19.00 15.37 -2.77
C ASP A 523 20.11 15.73 -3.78
N TRP A 524 21.12 16.51 -3.38
CA TRP A 524 22.31 16.79 -4.19
C TRP A 524 23.50 15.88 -3.82
N GLU A 525 23.62 15.48 -2.56
CA GLU A 525 24.67 14.60 -2.03
C GLU A 525 24.38 13.13 -2.35
N ASN A 526 23.12 12.69 -2.18
CA ASN A 526 22.73 11.30 -2.33
C ASN A 526 22.57 10.92 -3.83
N PRO A 527 23.36 9.99 -4.39
CA PRO A 527 23.24 9.57 -5.79
C PRO A 527 22.01 8.68 -6.04
N ASN A 528 21.52 7.98 -5.02
CA ASN A 528 20.34 7.12 -5.07
C ASN A 528 19.03 7.90 -4.98
N PHE A 529 19.07 9.20 -4.63
CA PHE A 529 17.88 10.05 -4.63
C PHE A 529 17.35 10.32 -6.04
N MET A 530 16.03 10.32 -6.21
CA MET A 530 15.34 10.53 -7.48
C MET A 530 14.25 11.59 -7.35
N TYR A 531 14.16 12.47 -8.34
CA TYR A 531 13.10 13.49 -8.39
C TYR A 531 11.84 12.90 -9.02
N VAL A 532 10.70 13.09 -8.35
CA VAL A 532 9.47 12.35 -8.64
C VAL A 532 8.66 13.05 -9.74
N LEU A 533 8.99 12.68 -10.97
CA LEU A 533 8.24 13.01 -12.20
C LEU A 533 7.09 12.04 -12.46
N ARG A 534 7.36 10.76 -12.21
CA ARG A 534 6.46 9.63 -12.36
C ARG A 534 6.40 8.91 -11.01
N SER A 535 5.22 8.78 -10.44
CA SER A 535 4.98 7.85 -9.34
C SER A 535 5.34 6.43 -9.82
N PRO A 536 5.89 5.57 -8.94
CA PRO A 536 5.89 4.14 -9.19
C PRO A 536 4.50 3.60 -9.52
N SER A 537 4.47 2.35 -9.96
CA SER A 537 3.24 1.66 -10.33
C SER A 537 2.28 1.58 -9.13
N HIS A 538 0.97 1.58 -9.38
CA HIS A 538 0.25 0.31 -9.43
C HIS A 538 0.07 -0.23 -10.86
N PRO A 539 0.57 -1.44 -11.16
CA PRO A 539 -0.03 -2.28 -12.19
C PRO A 539 -1.44 -2.70 -11.74
N GLY A 540 -2.19 -3.37 -12.60
CA GLY A 540 -3.19 -4.31 -12.11
C GLY A 540 -2.48 -5.58 -11.65
N THR A 541 -1.78 -5.53 -10.51
CA THR A 541 -0.92 -6.65 -10.09
C THR A 541 -1.79 -7.83 -9.65
N ILE A 542 -1.74 -8.87 -10.48
CA ILE A 542 -1.97 -10.26 -10.10
C ILE A 542 -1.13 -10.53 -8.82
N ARG A 543 -1.77 -11.09 -7.78
CA ARG A 543 -1.27 -11.05 -6.41
C ARG A 543 -0.37 -12.24 -6.14
N VAL A 544 0.91 -12.09 -6.49
CA VAL A 544 1.97 -12.93 -5.93
C VAL A 544 1.83 -12.90 -4.40
N ARG A 545 1.57 -14.08 -3.81
CA ARG A 545 1.27 -14.30 -2.39
C ARG A 545 2.51 -14.74 -1.60
N ILE A 546 3.62 -15.02 -2.29
CA ILE A 546 4.96 -15.29 -1.73
C ILE A 546 5.26 -14.39 -0.52
N ASP A 547 5.07 -13.07 -0.67
CA ASP A 547 5.41 -12.06 0.35
C ASP A 547 4.57 -12.14 1.64
N CYS A 548 3.59 -13.04 1.72
CA CYS A 548 2.84 -13.35 2.95
C CYS A 548 3.47 -14.50 3.78
N TYR A 549 4.52 -15.17 3.28
CA TYR A 549 5.12 -16.34 3.91
C TYR A 549 6.66 -16.29 3.83
N LYS A 550 7.37 -16.36 4.97
CA LYS A 550 8.82 -16.68 4.94
C LYS A 550 8.99 -18.19 4.81
N VAL A 551 9.93 -18.65 3.99
CA VAL A 551 10.16 -20.09 3.77
C VAL A 551 10.45 -20.84 5.07
N GLY A 552 11.26 -20.26 5.95
CA GLY A 552 11.57 -20.82 7.28
C GLY A 552 10.38 -20.93 8.24
N GLU A 553 9.26 -20.27 7.96
CA GLU A 553 8.03 -20.30 8.75
C GLU A 553 6.96 -21.25 8.17
N LEU A 554 7.18 -21.78 6.96
CA LEU A 554 6.27 -22.73 6.33
C LEU A 554 6.34 -24.09 7.03
N LYS A 555 5.20 -24.52 7.60
CA LYS A 555 4.99 -25.88 8.10
C LYS A 555 4.31 -26.70 7.01
N LEU A 556 5.07 -27.54 6.33
CA LEU A 556 4.58 -28.43 5.27
C LEU A 556 4.68 -29.89 5.71
N GLU A 557 3.61 -30.62 5.51
CA GLU A 557 3.50 -32.03 5.88
C GLU A 557 3.37 -32.89 4.63
N SER A 558 4.08 -34.02 4.61
CA SER A 558 3.80 -35.14 3.70
C SER A 558 2.75 -36.07 4.33
N ASN A 559 2.48 -37.23 3.73
CA ASN A 559 1.49 -38.16 4.27
C ASN A 559 1.90 -38.84 5.59
N ILE A 560 3.20 -38.94 5.89
CA ILE A 560 3.74 -39.70 7.04
C ILE A 560 4.81 -38.92 7.83
N GLY A 561 5.16 -37.68 7.44
CA GLY A 561 6.17 -36.88 8.16
C GLY A 561 6.23 -35.40 7.76
N GLU A 562 6.78 -34.56 8.64
CA GLU A 562 6.99 -33.13 8.40
C GLU A 562 8.20 -32.87 7.46
N ILE A 563 8.01 -31.94 6.52
CA ILE A 563 9.07 -31.41 5.65
C ILE A 563 9.65 -30.18 6.36
N SER A 564 10.84 -30.34 6.96
CA SER A 564 11.47 -29.27 7.74
C SER A 564 11.64 -28.00 6.90
N SER A 565 11.26 -26.84 7.46
CA SER A 565 11.37 -25.54 6.79
C SER A 565 12.82 -25.15 6.42
N SER A 566 13.81 -25.73 7.12
CA SER A 566 15.24 -25.63 6.76
C SER A 566 15.59 -26.25 5.40
N MET A 567 14.78 -27.22 4.95
CA MET A 567 14.92 -27.98 3.71
C MET A 567 13.97 -27.49 2.61
N LEU A 568 13.34 -26.32 2.79
CA LEU A 568 12.49 -25.67 1.80
C LEU A 568 13.22 -24.51 1.11
N ARG A 569 13.00 -24.32 -0.19
CA ARG A 569 13.43 -23.15 -0.98
C ARG A 569 12.30 -22.72 -1.91
N TRP A 570 12.32 -21.48 -2.41
CA TRP A 570 11.34 -21.04 -3.40
C TRP A 570 11.65 -21.61 -4.79
N LEU A 571 10.66 -22.21 -5.45
CA LEU A 571 10.62 -22.35 -6.89
C LEU A 571 10.38 -20.96 -7.50
N VAL A 572 11.44 -20.31 -7.98
CA VAL A 572 11.38 -18.93 -8.49
C VAL A 572 10.67 -18.90 -9.85
N PRO A 573 9.59 -18.12 -10.01
CA PRO A 573 8.89 -18.03 -11.29
C PRO A 573 9.57 -17.12 -12.31
N LEU A 574 9.46 -17.48 -13.59
CA LEU A 574 9.62 -16.57 -14.73
C LEU A 574 8.25 -16.00 -15.16
N PRO A 575 8.15 -14.77 -15.67
CA PRO A 575 6.96 -14.31 -16.37
C PRO A 575 6.83 -15.00 -17.73
N ALA A 576 5.61 -15.22 -18.23
CA ALA A 576 5.39 -15.74 -19.60
C ALA A 576 6.01 -14.88 -20.73
N THR A 577 6.42 -13.64 -20.41
CA THR A 577 7.12 -12.70 -21.31
C THR A 577 8.65 -12.73 -21.20
N ALA A 578 9.24 -13.60 -20.36
CA ALA A 578 10.68 -13.88 -20.36
C ALA A 578 11.14 -14.40 -21.74
N SER A 579 12.43 -14.29 -22.05
CA SER A 579 12.94 -14.74 -23.34
C SER A 579 12.95 -16.27 -23.47
N ASP A 580 12.86 -16.77 -24.70
CA ASP A 580 12.85 -18.21 -24.97
C ASP A 580 14.13 -18.91 -24.48
N ASP A 581 15.27 -18.21 -24.53
CA ASP A 581 16.55 -18.72 -24.04
C ASP A 581 16.63 -18.76 -22.50
N GLU A 582 16.02 -17.80 -21.80
CA GLU A 582 15.92 -17.85 -20.33
C GLU A 582 15.01 -19.00 -19.87
N ILE A 583 13.87 -19.18 -20.54
CA ILE A 583 12.92 -20.26 -20.24
C ILE A 583 13.54 -21.63 -20.53
N ARG A 584 14.19 -21.81 -21.69
CA ARG A 584 14.88 -23.07 -22.04
C ARG A 584 16.04 -23.35 -21.10
N ARG A 585 16.92 -22.37 -20.84
CA ARG A 585 18.05 -22.54 -19.91
C ARG A 585 17.60 -23.01 -18.54
N GLU A 586 16.54 -22.43 -17.98
CA GLU A 586 16.06 -22.85 -16.65
C GLU A 586 15.46 -24.26 -16.66
N TYR A 587 14.64 -24.59 -17.67
CA TYR A 587 14.13 -25.96 -17.84
C TYR A 587 15.25 -26.99 -18.02
N GLU A 588 16.25 -26.69 -18.85
CA GLU A 588 17.38 -27.57 -19.17
C GLU A 588 18.35 -27.72 -17.98
N THR A 589 18.55 -26.67 -17.19
CA THR A 589 19.48 -26.68 -16.04
C THR A 589 18.86 -27.35 -14.80
N LYS A 590 17.61 -27.01 -14.47
CA LYS A 590 16.96 -27.43 -13.21
C LYS A 590 15.99 -28.61 -13.37
N GLY A 591 15.65 -28.99 -14.60
CA GLY A 591 14.58 -29.95 -14.89
C GLY A 591 13.16 -29.44 -14.63
N VAL A 592 13.00 -28.17 -14.20
CA VAL A 592 11.71 -27.54 -13.88
C VAL A 592 11.75 -26.03 -14.13
N VAL A 593 10.65 -25.46 -14.64
CA VAL A 593 10.44 -24.02 -14.75
C VAL A 593 8.98 -23.65 -14.43
N HIS A 594 8.77 -22.78 -13.44
CA HIS A 594 7.46 -22.16 -13.14
C HIS A 594 7.31 -20.90 -13.99
N ILE A 595 6.27 -20.84 -14.80
CA ILE A 595 5.98 -19.69 -15.67
C ILE A 595 4.64 -19.07 -15.26
N LYS A 596 4.64 -17.78 -14.90
CA LYS A 596 3.42 -17.06 -14.49
C LYS A 596 2.64 -16.49 -15.65
N GLY A 597 1.32 -16.64 -15.60
CA GLY A 597 0.38 -16.08 -16.57
C GLY A 597 0.49 -16.64 -18.00
N VAL A 598 0.74 -17.95 -18.14
CA VAL A 598 0.74 -18.65 -19.45
C VAL A 598 -0.67 -18.73 -20.03
N ILE A 599 -1.64 -19.13 -19.20
CA ILE A 599 -3.06 -19.24 -19.58
C ILE A 599 -3.78 -18.00 -19.01
N PRO A 600 -4.70 -17.36 -19.75
CA PRO A 600 -5.44 -16.23 -19.20
C PRO A 600 -6.20 -16.61 -17.92
N ARG A 601 -5.96 -15.89 -16.81
CA ARG A 601 -6.57 -16.15 -15.49
C ARG A 601 -8.08 -16.37 -15.53
N LYS A 602 -8.80 -15.64 -16.38
CA LYS A 602 -10.25 -15.80 -16.58
C LYS A 602 -10.62 -17.19 -17.13
N THR A 603 -9.83 -17.76 -18.03
CA THR A 603 -10.02 -19.11 -18.59
C THR A 603 -9.84 -20.16 -17.50
N VAL A 604 -8.77 -20.06 -16.70
CA VAL A 604 -8.49 -20.99 -15.59
C VAL A 604 -9.60 -20.94 -14.52
N LEU A 605 -10.07 -19.76 -14.14
CA LEU A 605 -11.17 -19.62 -13.20
C LEU A 605 -12.54 -20.05 -13.78
N ALA A 606 -12.75 -19.91 -15.09
CA ALA A 606 -13.95 -20.45 -15.76
C ALA A 606 -13.95 -21.98 -15.83
N MET A 607 -12.78 -22.62 -16.00
CA MET A 607 -12.63 -24.07 -15.84
C MET A 607 -12.92 -24.48 -14.40
N ARG A 608 -12.30 -23.80 -13.41
CA ARG A 608 -12.53 -24.04 -11.98
C ARG A 608 -14.01 -24.01 -11.61
N ALA A 609 -14.74 -22.99 -12.09
CA ALA A 609 -16.19 -22.88 -11.89
C ALA A 609 -16.93 -24.11 -12.44
N LYS A 610 -16.76 -24.45 -13.72
CA LYS A 610 -17.41 -25.62 -14.34
C LYS A 610 -17.10 -26.94 -13.63
N TYR A 611 -15.85 -27.15 -13.21
CA TYR A 611 -15.45 -28.34 -12.46
C TYR A 611 -16.21 -28.43 -11.14
N PHE A 612 -16.24 -27.35 -10.35
CA PHE A 612 -16.90 -27.38 -9.05
C PHE A 612 -18.44 -27.32 -9.14
N GLU A 613 -19.02 -26.69 -10.17
CA GLU A 613 -20.44 -26.81 -10.52
C GLU A 613 -20.82 -28.27 -10.82
N PHE A 614 -19.96 -29.00 -11.54
CA PHE A 614 -20.16 -30.43 -11.82
C PHE A 614 -19.97 -31.31 -10.58
N MET A 615 -19.04 -30.97 -9.69
CA MET A 615 -18.79 -31.70 -8.43
C MET A 615 -19.77 -31.36 -7.31
N ASP A 616 -20.53 -30.26 -7.39
CA ASP A 616 -21.48 -29.84 -6.34
C ASP A 616 -22.53 -30.92 -6.02
N ALA A 617 -22.88 -31.73 -7.04
CA ALA A 617 -23.83 -32.85 -6.93
C ALA A 617 -23.46 -33.93 -5.88
N CYS A 618 -22.21 -33.99 -5.39
CA CYS A 618 -21.82 -34.87 -4.29
C CYS A 618 -21.65 -34.16 -2.93
N GLY A 619 -22.07 -32.90 -2.82
CA GLY A 619 -22.06 -32.15 -1.56
C GLY A 619 -20.67 -31.76 -1.06
N VAL A 620 -19.63 -31.79 -1.92
CA VAL A 620 -18.26 -31.47 -1.49
C VAL A 620 -18.08 -29.97 -1.16
N LEU A 621 -18.86 -29.09 -1.77
CA LEU A 621 -18.79 -27.64 -1.56
C LEU A 621 -19.56 -27.18 -0.31
N LYS A 622 -19.09 -26.08 0.28
CA LYS A 622 -19.78 -25.40 1.37
C LYS A 622 -21.00 -24.61 0.85
N GLU A 623 -22.17 -24.89 1.42
CA GLU A 623 -23.40 -24.13 1.13
C GLU A 623 -23.18 -22.61 1.21
N GLY A 624 -23.74 -21.88 0.25
CA GLY A 624 -23.65 -20.42 0.17
C GLY A 624 -22.30 -19.87 -0.31
N THR A 625 -21.31 -20.71 -0.63
CA THR A 625 -20.07 -20.28 -1.33
C THR A 625 -20.20 -20.42 -2.84
N SER A 626 -19.36 -19.72 -3.61
CA SER A 626 -19.39 -19.82 -5.07
C SER A 626 -18.54 -21.03 -5.55
N PRO A 627 -18.99 -21.81 -6.54
CA PRO A 627 -18.20 -22.94 -7.07
C PRO A 627 -16.78 -22.57 -7.51
N VAL A 628 -16.57 -21.35 -8.03
CA VAL A 628 -15.22 -20.87 -8.40
C VAL A 628 -14.27 -20.71 -7.20
N GLU A 629 -14.79 -20.52 -5.99
CA GLU A 629 -14.00 -20.49 -4.76
C GLU A 629 -13.57 -21.91 -4.37
N GLY A 630 -14.45 -22.90 -4.54
CA GLY A 630 -14.17 -24.31 -4.26
C GLY A 630 -13.88 -24.55 -2.77
N ILE A 631 -14.70 -23.97 -1.88
CA ILE A 631 -14.54 -24.10 -0.43
C ILE A 631 -15.14 -25.43 0.03
N PHE A 632 -14.35 -26.22 0.78
CA PHE A 632 -14.82 -27.48 1.36
C PHE A 632 -15.80 -27.24 2.52
N HIS A 633 -16.89 -27.99 2.58
CA HIS A 633 -17.92 -27.83 3.63
C HIS A 633 -17.46 -28.22 5.04
N GLY A 634 -16.49 -29.15 5.16
CA GLY A 634 -15.84 -29.46 6.44
C GLY A 634 -16.26 -30.75 7.16
N ASN A 635 -17.03 -31.65 6.54
CA ASN A 635 -17.19 -33.02 7.08
C ASN A 635 -15.91 -33.84 6.80
N ASN A 636 -15.94 -35.15 7.04
CA ASN A 636 -14.79 -36.05 6.94
C ASN A 636 -13.97 -35.88 5.62
N PRO A 637 -12.75 -35.30 5.66
CA PRO A 637 -11.94 -35.09 4.46
C PRO A 637 -11.54 -36.38 3.74
N ARG A 638 -11.49 -37.51 4.46
CA ARG A 638 -11.15 -38.84 3.92
C ARG A 638 -12.30 -39.50 3.15
N SER A 639 -13.51 -38.92 3.17
CA SER A 639 -14.63 -39.33 2.31
C SER A 639 -14.58 -38.70 0.92
N TYR A 640 -13.61 -37.83 0.61
CA TYR A 640 -13.55 -37.08 -0.65
C TYR A 640 -12.18 -37.24 -1.36
N THR A 641 -11.70 -38.49 -1.49
CA THR A 641 -10.38 -38.77 -2.08
C THR A 641 -10.41 -38.68 -3.61
N GLY A 642 -9.50 -37.89 -4.20
CA GLY A 642 -9.40 -37.74 -5.65
C GLY A 642 -8.98 -39.03 -6.40
N PRO A 643 -9.26 -39.12 -7.71
CA PRO A 643 -9.16 -40.36 -8.50
C PRO A 643 -7.78 -41.03 -8.51
N GLY A 644 -6.69 -40.29 -8.34
CA GLY A 644 -5.34 -40.86 -8.19
C GLY A 644 -5.10 -41.72 -6.93
N ASN A 645 -6.06 -41.75 -5.99
CA ASN A 645 -5.98 -42.53 -4.75
C ASN A 645 -7.12 -43.58 -4.61
N ALA A 646 -7.74 -44.00 -5.72
CA ALA A 646 -8.99 -44.78 -5.81
C ALA A 646 -9.01 -46.20 -5.18
N SER A 647 -8.10 -46.58 -4.28
CA SER A 647 -8.19 -47.83 -3.51
C SER A 647 -9.31 -47.82 -2.45
N GLY A 648 -9.97 -46.68 -2.24
CA GLY A 648 -11.03 -46.48 -1.23
C GLY A 648 -12.46 -46.71 -1.73
N LEU A 649 -12.62 -47.32 -2.92
CA LEU A 649 -13.91 -47.68 -3.51
C LEU A 649 -14.76 -48.50 -2.51
N GLY A 650 -15.96 -48.01 -2.18
CA GLY A 650 -16.94 -48.72 -1.36
C GLY A 650 -17.05 -48.30 0.11
N ASN A 651 -16.20 -47.39 0.62
CA ASN A 651 -16.20 -47.06 2.05
C ASN A 651 -17.41 -46.25 2.54
N THR A 652 -17.88 -45.26 1.77
CA THR A 652 -19.12 -44.50 2.06
C THR A 652 -19.81 -44.08 0.74
N PRO A 653 -21.13 -43.76 0.75
CA PRO A 653 -21.84 -43.32 -0.46
C PRO A 653 -21.24 -42.06 -1.09
N GLU A 654 -20.82 -41.10 -0.25
CA GLU A 654 -20.26 -39.81 -0.67
C GLU A 654 -18.90 -40.00 -1.36
N SER A 655 -18.08 -40.93 -0.85
CA SER A 655 -16.80 -41.31 -1.46
C SER A 655 -16.97 -41.98 -2.82
N CYS A 656 -17.97 -42.86 -2.95
CA CYS A 656 -18.31 -43.47 -4.23
C CYS A 656 -18.77 -42.42 -5.25
N GLU A 657 -19.63 -41.49 -4.85
CA GLU A 657 -20.17 -40.46 -5.76
C GLU A 657 -19.13 -39.39 -6.12
N TYR A 658 -18.31 -38.95 -5.16
CA TYR A 658 -17.18 -38.05 -5.39
C TYR A 658 -16.18 -38.65 -6.39
N LEU A 659 -15.84 -39.94 -6.22
CA LEU A 659 -14.96 -40.63 -7.14
C LEU A 659 -15.60 -40.83 -8.52
N ARG A 660 -16.90 -41.16 -8.58
CA ARG A 660 -17.65 -41.31 -9.84
C ARG A 660 -17.64 -40.01 -10.65
N LEU A 661 -17.97 -38.88 -10.03
CA LEU A 661 -17.90 -37.56 -10.66
C LEU A 661 -16.45 -37.18 -10.99
N GLY A 662 -15.49 -37.44 -10.10
CA GLY A 662 -14.07 -37.19 -10.34
C GLY A 662 -13.52 -37.92 -11.57
N ILE A 663 -13.96 -39.16 -11.84
CA ILE A 663 -13.62 -39.89 -13.06
C ILE A 663 -14.35 -39.29 -14.26
N GLU A 664 -15.66 -39.04 -14.15
CA GLU A 664 -16.48 -38.54 -15.26
C GLU A 664 -16.09 -37.12 -15.72
N ALA A 665 -15.53 -36.30 -14.82
CA ALA A 665 -14.97 -34.99 -15.11
C ALA A 665 -13.87 -35.03 -16.19
N HIS A 666 -13.11 -36.12 -16.30
CA HIS A 666 -12.07 -36.29 -17.33
C HIS A 666 -12.61 -36.45 -18.75
N LYS A 667 -13.89 -36.82 -18.89
CA LYS A 667 -14.55 -37.03 -20.18
C LYS A 667 -15.34 -35.80 -20.64
N GLN A 668 -15.41 -34.76 -19.81
CA GLN A 668 -16.20 -33.56 -20.09
C GLN A 668 -15.50 -32.69 -21.14
N GLN A 669 -16.27 -32.18 -22.10
CA GLN A 669 -15.73 -31.33 -23.17
C GLN A 669 -14.95 -30.14 -22.63
N TRP A 670 -15.40 -29.53 -21.51
CA TRP A 670 -14.71 -28.39 -20.89
C TRP A 670 -13.35 -28.71 -20.25
N ALA A 671 -13.01 -29.99 -20.03
CA ALA A 671 -11.67 -30.40 -19.62
C ALA A 671 -10.76 -30.55 -20.84
N ASP A 672 -11.26 -31.18 -21.92
CA ASP A 672 -10.55 -31.33 -23.20
C ASP A 672 -10.29 -29.95 -23.85
N ASP A 673 -11.29 -29.07 -23.89
CA ASP A 673 -11.18 -27.68 -24.35
C ASP A 673 -10.06 -26.91 -23.61
N PHE A 674 -9.95 -27.11 -22.30
CA PHE A 674 -8.97 -26.42 -21.45
C PHE A 674 -7.55 -26.96 -21.64
N ALA A 675 -7.41 -28.28 -21.81
CA ALA A 675 -6.13 -28.91 -22.05
C ALA A 675 -5.53 -28.57 -23.42
N ASN A 676 -6.38 -28.25 -24.40
CA ASN A 676 -5.99 -27.81 -25.74
C ASN A 676 -5.82 -26.27 -25.89
N ASP A 677 -5.69 -25.50 -24.79
CA ASP A 677 -5.50 -24.04 -24.84
C ASP A 677 -4.28 -23.62 -25.69
N GLU A 678 -4.49 -22.69 -26.63
CA GLU A 678 -3.46 -22.25 -27.57
C GLU A 678 -2.21 -21.65 -26.90
N ASN A 679 -2.36 -21.03 -25.73
CA ASN A 679 -1.27 -20.35 -25.03
C ASN A 679 -0.38 -21.37 -24.33
N LEU A 680 -0.97 -22.42 -23.76
CA LEU A 680 -0.25 -23.60 -23.28
C LEU A 680 0.51 -24.27 -24.44
N ALA A 681 -0.17 -24.55 -25.55
CA ALA A 681 0.44 -25.17 -26.74
C ALA A 681 1.56 -24.30 -27.36
N ARG A 682 1.43 -22.98 -27.29
CA ARG A 682 2.47 -22.01 -27.71
C ARG A 682 3.66 -22.01 -26.77
N MET A 683 3.45 -22.13 -25.45
CA MET A 683 4.53 -22.19 -24.47
C MET A 683 5.33 -23.50 -24.57
N VAL A 684 4.66 -24.64 -24.79
CA VAL A 684 5.32 -25.92 -25.11
C VAL A 684 6.26 -25.75 -26.30
N GLY A 685 5.83 -25.08 -27.38
CA GLY A 685 6.66 -24.81 -28.55
C GLY A 685 7.84 -23.85 -28.32
N ARG A 686 7.90 -23.11 -27.20
CA ARG A 686 9.05 -22.25 -26.82
C ARG A 686 10.09 -23.01 -26.00
N ILE A 687 9.62 -23.95 -25.16
CA ILE A 687 10.46 -24.87 -24.38
C ILE A 687 11.03 -25.98 -25.28
N LYS A 688 10.22 -26.45 -26.24
CA LYS A 688 10.55 -27.53 -27.18
C LYS A 688 10.35 -27.10 -28.65
N PRO A 689 11.16 -26.16 -29.15
CA PRO A 689 11.07 -25.67 -30.54
C PRO A 689 11.43 -26.73 -31.59
N GLU A 690 12.07 -27.83 -31.19
CA GLU A 690 12.39 -28.96 -32.05
C GLU A 690 11.17 -29.89 -32.32
N TRP A 691 10.09 -29.77 -31.54
CA TRP A 691 8.87 -30.58 -31.69
C TRP A 691 7.91 -29.97 -32.72
N LYS A 692 8.17 -30.25 -34.00
CA LYS A 692 7.29 -29.84 -35.10
C LYS A 692 5.89 -30.43 -34.94
N ASN A 693 5.81 -31.74 -34.71
CA ASN A 693 4.57 -32.48 -34.50
C ASN A 693 4.39 -32.83 -33.01
N ARG A 694 3.96 -31.88 -32.18
CA ARG A 694 3.66 -32.14 -30.76
C ARG A 694 2.32 -32.86 -30.58
N VAL A 695 2.28 -33.86 -29.70
CA VAL A 695 1.07 -34.58 -29.27
C VAL A 695 0.86 -34.34 -27.78
N LEU A 696 -0.38 -34.01 -27.41
CA LEU A 696 -0.86 -34.02 -26.03
C LEU A 696 -1.45 -35.41 -25.74
N PHE A 697 -1.02 -36.06 -24.65
CA PHE A 697 -1.62 -37.32 -24.21
C PHE A 697 -3.07 -37.10 -23.77
N LYS A 698 -3.96 -38.00 -24.21
CA LYS A 698 -5.40 -37.93 -23.90
C LYS A 698 -5.72 -38.44 -22.49
N ARG A 699 -4.88 -39.33 -21.95
CA ARG A 699 -4.91 -39.75 -20.54
C ARG A 699 -4.33 -38.63 -19.66
N GLN A 700 -5.15 -37.62 -19.40
CA GLN A 700 -4.86 -36.54 -18.45
C GLN A 700 -5.36 -36.91 -17.06
N LEU A 701 -4.92 -36.20 -16.02
CA LEU A 701 -5.36 -36.43 -14.66
C LEU A 701 -5.74 -35.10 -13.98
N LEU A 702 -6.99 -34.98 -13.55
CA LEU A 702 -7.53 -33.90 -12.71
C LEU A 702 -7.36 -34.30 -11.24
N ARG A 703 -6.50 -33.59 -10.51
CA ARG A 703 -6.16 -33.88 -9.10
C ARG A 703 -6.71 -32.82 -8.15
N SER A 704 -7.83 -33.12 -7.50
CA SER A 704 -8.28 -32.42 -6.30
C SER A 704 -7.45 -32.83 -5.06
N ASN A 705 -7.22 -31.90 -4.14
CA ASN A 705 -6.60 -32.13 -2.83
C ASN A 705 -7.42 -31.40 -1.76
N ILE A 706 -8.13 -32.17 -0.92
CA ILE A 706 -9.10 -31.67 0.06
C ILE A 706 -8.37 -31.18 1.34
N PRO A 707 -8.74 -30.02 1.91
CA PRO A 707 -8.16 -29.54 3.16
C PRO A 707 -8.20 -30.58 4.28
N ASN A 708 -7.07 -30.75 4.97
CA ASN A 708 -6.86 -31.69 6.07
C ASN A 708 -7.07 -33.18 5.72
N SER A 709 -7.05 -33.55 4.43
CA SER A 709 -7.17 -34.96 4.01
C SER A 709 -5.81 -35.68 4.04
N GLU A 710 -5.36 -36.00 5.25
CA GLU A 710 -4.15 -36.77 5.53
C GLU A 710 -4.17 -38.14 4.82
N GLY A 711 -3.05 -38.52 4.21
CA GLY A 711 -2.92 -39.74 3.41
C GLY A 711 -3.28 -39.56 1.93
N THR A 712 -3.80 -38.40 1.51
CA THR A 712 -4.20 -38.13 0.10
C THR A 712 -3.23 -37.27 -0.69
N ALA A 713 -2.17 -36.72 -0.06
CA ALA A 713 -1.16 -35.95 -0.75
C ALA A 713 -0.41 -36.82 -1.76
N THR A 714 0.10 -36.20 -2.84
CA THR A 714 0.89 -36.93 -3.85
C THR A 714 2.25 -37.29 -3.27
N GLN A 715 2.55 -38.59 -3.25
CA GLN A 715 3.80 -39.13 -2.70
C GLN A 715 5.01 -38.83 -3.61
N VAL A 716 6.22 -39.10 -3.14
CA VAL A 716 7.45 -38.85 -3.90
C VAL A 716 7.53 -39.79 -5.09
N HIS A 717 7.61 -39.22 -6.30
CA HIS A 717 7.74 -39.96 -7.56
C HIS A 717 8.37 -39.08 -8.65
N TYR A 718 8.58 -39.66 -9.82
CA TYR A 718 8.81 -38.94 -11.07
C TYR A 718 7.93 -39.57 -12.16
N ASP A 719 7.58 -38.80 -13.18
CA ASP A 719 6.57 -39.20 -14.18
C ASP A 719 7.00 -40.39 -15.06
N GLN A 720 8.30 -40.54 -15.31
CA GLN A 720 8.83 -41.59 -16.18
C GLN A 720 8.43 -43.00 -15.74
N ILE A 721 8.21 -43.23 -14.43
CA ILE A 721 7.75 -44.51 -13.86
C ILE A 721 6.48 -45.03 -14.57
N PHE A 722 5.62 -44.12 -15.03
CA PHE A 722 4.35 -44.41 -15.68
C PHE A 722 4.42 -44.37 -17.23
N LEU A 723 5.54 -43.87 -17.78
CA LEU A 723 5.79 -43.68 -19.21
C LEU A 723 6.84 -44.65 -19.80
N ARG A 724 7.21 -45.70 -19.05
CA ARG A 724 8.28 -46.67 -19.36
C ARG A 724 8.17 -47.43 -20.69
N ALA A 725 7.13 -47.22 -21.50
CA ALA A 725 7.11 -47.72 -22.89
C ALA A 725 8.04 -46.93 -23.84
N ALA A 726 8.50 -45.74 -23.43
CA ALA A 726 9.31 -44.85 -24.24
C ALA A 726 10.45 -44.20 -23.43
N PRO A 727 11.48 -43.64 -24.10
CA PRO A 727 12.53 -42.86 -23.44
C PRO A 727 11.97 -41.66 -22.65
N PRO A 728 12.74 -41.11 -21.67
CA PRO A 728 12.34 -39.96 -20.86
C PRO A 728 12.38 -38.63 -21.63
N THR A 729 11.56 -38.51 -22.66
CA THR A 729 11.55 -37.39 -23.63
C THR A 729 10.22 -36.63 -23.68
N SER A 730 9.28 -36.91 -22.78
CA SER A 730 8.05 -36.13 -22.63
C SER A 730 8.29 -34.79 -21.93
N LEU A 731 7.26 -33.94 -21.90
CA LEU A 731 7.23 -32.68 -21.16
C LEU A 731 5.91 -32.61 -20.39
N THR A 732 5.97 -32.53 -19.07
CA THR A 732 4.77 -32.39 -18.24
C THR A 732 4.55 -30.93 -17.88
N ALA A 733 3.33 -30.45 -18.12
CA ALA A 733 2.85 -29.15 -17.70
C ALA A 733 1.83 -29.34 -16.56
N TRP A 734 2.24 -29.04 -15.33
CA TRP A 734 1.34 -28.98 -14.19
C TRP A 734 0.61 -27.63 -14.16
N VAL A 735 -0.71 -27.68 -14.23
CA VAL A 735 -1.59 -26.50 -14.30
C VAL A 735 -2.42 -26.37 -13.03
N PRO A 736 -2.16 -25.40 -12.14
CA PRO A 736 -3.02 -25.07 -11.00
C PRO A 736 -4.34 -24.44 -11.49
N ILE A 737 -5.46 -25.11 -11.24
CA ILE A 737 -6.80 -24.67 -11.64
C ILE A 737 -7.43 -23.88 -10.49
N GLY A 738 -6.86 -22.70 -10.26
CA GLY A 738 -7.16 -21.81 -9.13
C GLY A 738 -5.90 -21.22 -8.52
N ASP A 739 -6.06 -20.33 -7.54
CA ASP A 739 -4.93 -19.91 -6.70
C ASP A 739 -4.59 -21.04 -5.71
N CYS A 740 -3.31 -21.39 -5.61
CA CYS A 740 -2.79 -22.45 -4.77
C CYS A 740 -1.54 -21.93 -4.06
N GLY A 741 -1.72 -21.43 -2.83
CA GLY A 741 -0.63 -20.94 -2.01
C GLY A 741 0.22 -22.08 -1.44
N PRO A 742 1.34 -21.76 -0.75
CA PRO A 742 2.30 -22.76 -0.27
C PRO A 742 1.68 -23.82 0.66
N LEU A 743 0.72 -23.41 1.50
CA LEU A 743 -0.01 -24.29 2.42
C LEU A 743 -1.18 -25.04 1.74
N SER A 744 -1.60 -24.64 0.53
CA SER A 744 -2.78 -25.19 -0.14
C SER A 744 -2.53 -26.55 -0.83
N GLY A 745 -1.43 -27.25 -0.51
CA GLY A 745 -1.15 -28.59 -1.04
C GLY A 745 -0.73 -28.63 -2.52
N GLY A 746 0.02 -27.62 -2.98
CA GLY A 746 0.61 -27.58 -4.33
C GLY A 746 1.75 -28.60 -4.55
N LEU A 747 2.30 -28.66 -5.77
CA LEU A 747 3.48 -29.50 -6.02
C LEU A 747 4.76 -28.89 -5.43
N LEU A 748 5.62 -29.80 -4.97
CA LEU A 748 6.98 -29.59 -4.48
C LEU A 748 7.93 -30.36 -5.40
N TYR A 749 9.06 -29.75 -5.78
CA TYR A 749 10.06 -30.38 -6.66
C TYR A 749 11.40 -30.48 -5.92
N LEU A 750 12.08 -31.62 -5.96
CA LEU A 750 13.37 -31.78 -5.32
C LEU A 750 14.45 -31.14 -6.21
N GLU A 751 15.24 -30.19 -5.69
CA GLU A 751 16.24 -29.48 -6.50
C GLU A 751 17.30 -30.43 -7.09
N ASP A 752 17.77 -30.17 -8.31
CA ASP A 752 18.83 -30.93 -8.99
C ASP A 752 18.66 -32.47 -8.92
N SER A 753 17.42 -32.93 -9.10
CA SER A 753 17.01 -34.33 -8.87
C SER A 753 16.91 -35.19 -10.13
N VAL A 754 16.95 -34.61 -11.34
CA VAL A 754 16.95 -35.37 -12.61
C VAL A 754 18.08 -36.42 -12.70
N PRO A 755 19.34 -36.13 -12.29
CA PRO A 755 20.38 -37.17 -12.26
C PRO A 755 20.05 -38.31 -11.28
N VAL A 756 19.52 -37.99 -10.10
CA VAL A 756 19.13 -38.99 -9.07
C VAL A 756 18.02 -39.91 -9.59
N ALA A 757 17.01 -39.36 -10.25
CA ALA A 757 15.97 -40.16 -10.89
C ALA A 757 16.51 -41.01 -12.05
N THR A 758 17.52 -40.54 -12.78
CA THR A 758 18.19 -41.32 -13.84
C THR A 758 18.89 -42.54 -13.22
N GLU A 759 19.67 -42.36 -12.16
CA GLU A 759 20.34 -43.46 -11.44
C GLU A 759 19.33 -44.48 -10.87
N ILE A 760 18.19 -44.01 -10.34
CA ILE A 760 17.11 -44.88 -9.86
C ILE A 760 16.46 -45.67 -11.01
N GLU A 761 16.19 -45.03 -12.16
CA GLU A 761 15.55 -45.66 -13.31
C GLU A 761 16.49 -46.66 -14.03
N GLU A 762 17.79 -46.36 -14.11
CA GLU A 762 18.82 -47.29 -14.59
C GLU A 762 18.97 -48.49 -13.64
N GLY A 763 19.02 -48.25 -12.32
CA GLY A 763 19.05 -49.30 -11.31
C GLY A 763 17.82 -50.20 -11.37
N PHE A 764 16.63 -49.62 -11.55
CA PHE A 764 15.38 -50.35 -11.76
C PHE A 764 15.40 -51.17 -13.06
N THR A 765 15.87 -50.58 -14.16
CA THR A 765 15.99 -51.24 -15.47
C THR A 765 16.93 -52.44 -15.38
N LYS A 766 18.05 -52.29 -14.67
CA LYS A 766 19.00 -53.38 -14.38
C LYS A 766 18.37 -54.48 -13.53
N MET A 767 17.80 -54.15 -12.36
CA MET A 767 17.14 -55.13 -11.47
C MET A 767 16.00 -55.89 -12.17
N SER A 768 15.31 -55.27 -13.13
CA SER A 768 14.24 -55.89 -13.89
C SER A 768 14.76 -56.83 -15.00
N THR A 769 15.95 -56.53 -15.53
CA THR A 769 16.67 -57.38 -16.49
C THR A 769 17.32 -58.57 -15.77
N ASP A 770 17.99 -58.33 -14.64
CA ASP A 770 18.64 -59.36 -13.80
C ASP A 770 17.64 -60.39 -13.24
N LYS A 771 16.36 -59.99 -13.05
CA LYS A 771 15.25 -60.87 -12.64
C LYS A 771 14.47 -61.50 -13.80
N GLY A 772 14.82 -61.19 -15.06
CA GLY A 772 14.17 -61.78 -16.24
C GLY A 772 12.70 -61.42 -16.43
N LEU A 773 12.25 -60.25 -15.97
CA LEU A 773 10.87 -59.79 -16.17
C LEU A 773 10.56 -59.58 -17.65
N SER A 774 9.36 -59.95 -18.10
CA SER A 774 8.90 -59.67 -19.47
C SER A 774 8.80 -58.16 -19.72
N ASP A 775 8.91 -57.72 -20.98
CA ASP A 775 8.84 -56.29 -21.30
C ASP A 775 7.54 -55.65 -20.82
N THR A 776 6.41 -56.37 -20.89
CA THR A 776 5.13 -55.97 -20.29
C THR A 776 5.16 -55.75 -18.78
N GLU A 777 5.94 -56.55 -18.04
CA GLU A 777 6.14 -56.35 -16.59
C GLU A 777 7.15 -55.24 -16.30
N ARG A 778 8.19 -55.09 -17.13
CA ARG A 778 9.18 -54.00 -17.04
C ARG A 778 8.55 -52.62 -17.26
N MET A 779 7.60 -52.52 -18.19
CA MET A 779 6.84 -51.31 -18.53
C MET A 779 5.73 -50.95 -17.52
N SER A 780 5.57 -51.71 -16.43
CA SER A 780 4.57 -51.47 -15.39
C SER A 780 5.15 -50.65 -14.23
N ALA A 781 4.41 -49.61 -13.80
CA ALA A 781 4.69 -48.83 -12.60
C ALA A 781 4.52 -49.64 -11.29
N PHE A 782 3.93 -50.85 -11.36
CA PHE A 782 3.48 -51.62 -10.21
C PHE A 782 4.12 -53.02 -10.11
N ASN A 783 5.30 -53.23 -10.73
CA ASN A 783 5.97 -54.54 -10.74
C ASN A 783 6.75 -54.84 -9.43
N LEU A 784 7.32 -56.05 -9.35
CA LEU A 784 8.03 -56.60 -8.19
C LEU A 784 9.30 -55.83 -7.75
N ASN A 785 9.71 -54.79 -8.47
CA ASN A 785 10.85 -53.93 -8.16
C ASN A 785 10.45 -52.50 -7.70
N MET A 786 9.15 -52.15 -7.68
CA MET A 786 8.65 -50.85 -7.21
C MET A 786 8.05 -50.91 -5.80
N GLY A 787 8.05 -49.75 -5.13
CA GLY A 787 7.19 -49.54 -3.95
C GLY A 787 5.70 -49.60 -4.29
N HIS A 788 4.86 -49.86 -3.29
CA HIS A 788 3.40 -49.95 -3.46
C HIS A 788 2.83 -48.66 -4.08
N ARG A 789 2.19 -48.80 -5.25
CA ARG A 789 1.71 -47.73 -6.17
C ARG A 789 2.76 -46.98 -7.02
N GLY A 790 3.97 -47.53 -7.22
CA GLY A 790 4.97 -46.91 -8.09
C GLY A 790 5.58 -45.63 -7.50
N MET A 791 5.47 -45.44 -6.18
CA MET A 791 6.03 -44.31 -5.45
C MET A 791 7.41 -44.68 -4.90
N LEU A 792 8.30 -43.70 -4.78
CA LEU A 792 9.62 -43.84 -4.16
C LEU A 792 9.52 -43.80 -2.62
N ALA A 793 8.77 -42.82 -2.08
CA ALA A 793 8.58 -42.64 -0.65
C ALA A 793 7.28 -41.90 -0.31
N ALA A 794 6.67 -42.27 0.82
CA ALA A 794 5.48 -41.61 1.36
C ALA A 794 5.79 -40.44 2.32
N ASP A 795 7.01 -40.38 2.87
CA ASP A 795 7.55 -39.24 3.61
C ASP A 795 8.57 -38.49 2.73
N ALA A 796 8.19 -37.30 2.29
CA ALA A 796 9.05 -36.43 1.45
C ALA A 796 10.20 -35.80 2.25
N GLY A 797 10.01 -35.55 3.56
CA GLY A 797 11.04 -35.02 4.43
C GLY A 797 12.14 -36.06 4.70
N ALA A 798 11.76 -37.32 4.94
CA ALA A 798 12.73 -38.42 5.05
C ALA A 798 13.47 -38.65 3.73
N PHE A 799 12.75 -38.68 2.60
CA PHE A 799 13.37 -38.88 1.29
C PHE A 799 14.45 -37.85 0.98
N ALA A 800 14.18 -36.55 1.19
CA ALA A 800 15.17 -35.51 0.97
C ALA A 800 16.44 -35.68 1.82
N ARG A 801 16.31 -36.10 3.09
CA ARG A 801 17.44 -36.36 4.00
C ARG A 801 18.26 -37.59 3.60
N ASN A 802 17.60 -38.63 3.11
CA ASN A 802 18.18 -39.94 2.88
C ASN A 802 18.52 -40.14 1.39
N GLU A 803 17.57 -40.66 0.60
CA GLU A 803 17.77 -41.04 -0.80
C GLU A 803 17.98 -39.83 -1.73
N GLY A 804 17.48 -38.65 -1.34
CA GLY A 804 17.70 -37.37 -2.01
C GLY A 804 19.06 -36.73 -1.72
N GLY A 805 19.85 -37.26 -0.79
CA GLY A 805 21.21 -36.76 -0.50
C GLY A 805 21.29 -35.35 0.08
N GLY A 806 20.29 -34.92 0.86
CA GLY A 806 20.27 -33.61 1.54
C GLY A 806 19.71 -32.44 0.73
N ARG A 807 19.19 -32.69 -0.47
CA ARG A 807 18.56 -31.70 -1.36
C ARG A 807 17.34 -31.00 -0.72
N ASN A 808 17.14 -29.72 -1.05
CA ASN A 808 15.95 -28.97 -0.66
C ASN A 808 14.75 -29.26 -1.58
N TRP A 809 13.55 -29.15 -1.02
CA TRP A 809 12.29 -29.09 -1.75
C TRP A 809 11.98 -27.65 -2.18
N LEU A 810 11.85 -27.45 -3.49
CA LEU A 810 11.36 -26.23 -4.12
C LEU A 810 9.83 -26.17 -3.98
N VAL A 811 9.33 -25.23 -3.18
CA VAL A 811 7.90 -24.91 -3.02
C VAL A 811 7.53 -23.70 -3.89
N GLY A 812 6.35 -23.70 -4.49
CA GLY A 812 5.83 -22.55 -5.24
C GLY A 812 4.60 -21.91 -4.58
N ASP A 813 4.36 -20.65 -4.93
CA ASP A 813 3.10 -19.93 -4.69
C ASP A 813 2.45 -19.66 -6.06
N TYR A 814 1.39 -20.40 -6.33
CA TYR A 814 0.84 -20.57 -7.66
C TYR A 814 -0.48 -19.81 -7.82
N GLU A 815 -0.62 -19.09 -8.93
CA GLU A 815 -1.82 -18.30 -9.21
C GLU A 815 -2.59 -18.87 -10.41
N ALA A 816 -3.92 -18.67 -10.44
CA ALA A 816 -4.73 -19.08 -11.57
C ALA A 816 -4.26 -18.39 -12.87
N GLY A 817 -3.67 -19.17 -13.77
CA GLY A 817 -3.02 -18.72 -15.01
C GLY A 817 -1.55 -19.14 -15.14
N ASP A 818 -0.92 -19.54 -14.03
CA ASP A 818 0.42 -20.10 -14.02
C ASP A 818 0.46 -21.52 -14.59
N VAL A 819 1.64 -21.96 -15.03
CA VAL A 819 1.94 -23.35 -15.39
C VAL A 819 3.37 -23.68 -14.95
N VAL A 820 3.59 -24.87 -14.41
CA VAL A 820 4.93 -25.40 -14.11
C VAL A 820 5.27 -26.49 -15.11
N PHE A 821 6.34 -26.32 -15.87
CA PHE A 821 6.82 -27.31 -16.82
C PHE A 821 8.00 -28.07 -16.23
N HIS A 822 7.98 -29.40 -16.26
CA HIS A 822 9.05 -30.23 -15.72
C HIS A 822 9.40 -31.45 -16.58
N HIS A 823 10.62 -31.94 -16.36
CA HIS A 823 11.17 -33.14 -16.96
C HIS A 823 10.45 -34.40 -16.41
N PRO A 824 10.31 -35.49 -17.20
CA PRO A 824 9.67 -36.72 -16.72
C PRO A 824 10.49 -37.44 -15.63
N LEU A 825 11.79 -37.16 -15.52
CA LEU A 825 12.65 -37.60 -14.42
C LEU A 825 12.76 -36.56 -13.28
N MET A 826 11.93 -35.50 -13.25
CA MET A 826 11.96 -34.55 -12.14
C MET A 826 11.26 -35.15 -10.91
N ILE A 827 11.98 -35.30 -9.80
CA ILE A 827 11.41 -35.85 -8.56
C ILE A 827 10.49 -34.82 -7.93
N HIS A 828 9.23 -35.19 -7.71
CA HIS A 828 8.20 -34.30 -7.18
C HIS A 828 7.21 -35.02 -6.25
N ALA A 829 6.55 -34.22 -5.42
CA ALA A 829 5.55 -34.63 -4.42
C ALA A 829 4.52 -33.49 -4.23
N SER A 830 3.52 -33.66 -3.35
CA SER A 830 2.73 -32.53 -2.82
C SER A 830 2.68 -32.56 -1.30
N SER A 831 2.50 -31.39 -0.69
CA SER A 831 2.11 -31.32 0.72
C SER A 831 0.64 -31.71 0.93
N VAL A 832 0.28 -32.04 2.17
CA VAL A 832 -1.11 -32.07 2.65
C VAL A 832 -1.69 -30.66 2.51
N ASN A 833 -2.92 -30.54 2.00
CA ASN A 833 -3.59 -29.25 1.93
C ASN A 833 -3.98 -28.78 3.35
N ARG A 834 -3.34 -27.71 3.84
CA ARG A 834 -3.63 -27.04 5.10
C ARG A 834 -4.06 -25.58 4.85
N ASP A 835 -4.79 -25.30 3.76
CA ASP A 835 -5.27 -23.95 3.43
C ASP A 835 -6.18 -23.39 4.56
N PRO A 836 -5.84 -22.21 5.14
CA PRO A 836 -6.55 -21.68 6.31
C PRO A 836 -7.98 -21.21 6.03
N ASN A 837 -8.41 -21.17 4.77
CA ASN A 837 -9.76 -20.79 4.36
C ASN A 837 -10.59 -22.01 3.90
N GLY A 838 -10.01 -23.22 3.91
CA GLY A 838 -10.69 -24.44 3.44
C GLY A 838 -10.80 -24.54 1.91
N VAL A 839 -9.91 -23.90 1.15
CA VAL A 839 -9.90 -23.97 -0.33
C VAL A 839 -9.46 -25.35 -0.80
N ILE A 840 -10.28 -26.00 -1.64
CA ILE A 840 -9.89 -27.21 -2.35
C ILE A 840 -8.92 -26.83 -3.47
N ARG A 841 -7.69 -27.33 -3.40
CA ARG A 841 -6.75 -27.25 -4.52
C ARG A 841 -7.25 -28.17 -5.64
N LEU A 842 -7.28 -27.63 -6.85
CA LEU A 842 -7.53 -28.37 -8.09
C LEU A 842 -6.36 -28.09 -9.02
N ALA A 843 -5.84 -29.12 -9.69
CA ALA A 843 -4.79 -29.00 -10.68
C ALA A 843 -4.90 -30.13 -11.71
N THR A 844 -4.16 -30.04 -12.81
CA THR A 844 -4.02 -31.12 -13.77
C THR A 844 -2.60 -31.28 -14.29
N ASP A 845 -2.22 -32.49 -14.66
CA ASP A 845 -0.95 -32.80 -15.31
C ASP A 845 -1.19 -33.06 -16.80
N LEU A 846 -0.72 -32.15 -17.66
CA LEU A 846 -0.88 -32.21 -19.11
C LEU A 846 0.46 -32.61 -19.73
N ARG A 847 0.51 -33.81 -20.33
CA ARG A 847 1.77 -34.43 -20.78
C ARG A 847 1.88 -34.38 -22.30
N PHE A 848 2.97 -33.80 -22.77
CA PHE A 848 3.26 -33.60 -24.18
C PHE A 848 4.44 -34.49 -24.62
N ALA A 849 4.42 -34.91 -25.89
CA ALA A 849 5.52 -35.62 -26.52
C ALA A 849 5.70 -35.16 -27.98
N ASN A 850 6.84 -35.51 -28.58
CA ASN A 850 7.07 -35.35 -30.02
C ASN A 850 6.57 -36.59 -30.77
N ALA A 851 5.67 -36.43 -31.75
CA ALA A 851 5.20 -37.52 -32.60
C ALA A 851 6.27 -38.02 -33.57
N ASP A 852 7.30 -37.20 -33.85
CA ASP A 852 8.43 -37.55 -34.72
C ASP A 852 9.47 -38.43 -33.99
N ALA A 853 9.20 -38.86 -32.75
CA ALA A 853 10.08 -39.66 -31.89
C ALA A 853 9.28 -40.75 -31.12
N PRO A 854 9.93 -41.77 -30.54
CA PRO A 854 9.23 -42.78 -29.75
C PRO A 854 8.55 -42.18 -28.49
N TYR A 855 7.26 -42.45 -28.31
CA TYR A 855 6.46 -42.01 -27.15
C TYR A 855 5.51 -43.13 -26.67
N ASP A 856 5.02 -43.02 -25.44
CA ASP A 856 4.13 -44.03 -24.84
C ASP A 856 2.69 -43.92 -25.40
N GLU A 857 2.41 -44.67 -26.47
CA GLU A 857 1.07 -44.73 -27.07
C GLU A 857 -0.05 -45.14 -26.10
N ARG A 858 0.25 -45.80 -24.97
CA ARG A 858 -0.77 -46.22 -23.99
C ARG A 858 -1.50 -44.98 -23.44
N TRP A 859 -0.79 -43.86 -23.28
CA TRP A 859 -1.32 -42.59 -22.79
C TRP A 859 -2.12 -41.78 -23.82
N CYS A 860 -2.10 -42.20 -25.10
CA CYS A 860 -2.95 -41.65 -26.15
C CYS A 860 -4.32 -42.35 -26.25
N LYS A 861 -4.50 -43.50 -25.57
CA LYS A 861 -5.65 -44.40 -25.75
C LYS A 861 -6.67 -44.24 -24.62
N GLY A 862 -7.75 -43.53 -24.89
CA GLY A 862 -8.87 -43.33 -23.96
C GLY A 862 -8.71 -42.15 -23.01
N PHE A 863 -9.46 -42.18 -21.91
CA PHE A 863 -9.38 -41.25 -20.78
C PHE A 863 -8.90 -42.01 -19.53
N PHE A 864 -8.65 -41.32 -18.41
CA PHE A 864 -8.29 -41.97 -17.15
C PHE A 864 -9.36 -42.98 -16.66
N VAL A 865 -8.92 -44.17 -16.26
CA VAL A 865 -9.73 -45.22 -15.63
C VAL A 865 -8.94 -45.80 -14.45
N PRO A 866 -9.53 -45.94 -13.24
CA PRO A 866 -8.83 -46.57 -12.12
C PRO A 866 -8.51 -48.05 -12.36
N GLY A 867 -7.29 -48.47 -12.02
CA GLY A 867 -6.91 -49.88 -11.90
C GLY A 867 -6.54 -50.60 -13.21
N ASP A 868 -6.41 -49.88 -14.32
CA ASP A 868 -5.98 -50.42 -15.63
C ASP A 868 -4.45 -50.55 -15.79
N GLY A 869 -3.67 -50.11 -14.79
CA GLY A 869 -2.22 -50.27 -14.73
C GLY A 869 -1.39 -49.09 -15.27
N LEU A 870 -2.01 -47.92 -15.50
CA LEU A 870 -1.37 -46.71 -16.06
C LEU A 870 -1.53 -45.45 -15.18
#